data_AF-A0A0K8U1D3-F1
#
_entry.id   AF-A0A0K8U1D3-F1
#
_cell.length_a   1.000
_cell.length_b   1.000
_cell.length_c   1.000
_cell.angle_alpha   90.00
_cell.angle_beta   90.00
_cell.angle_gamma   90.00
#
_symmetry.space_group_name_H-M   'P 1'
#
loop_
_entity.id
_entity.type
_entity.pdbx_description
1 polymer ?
#
loop_
_entity_poly.entity_id
_entity_poly.type
_entity_poly.pdbx_seq_one_letter_code
_entity_poly.pdbx_strand_id
1 'polypeptide(L)'
;DVFGFLDDADPLSRALPSGGTIRIPELETSTIDTTEYSFAKFAATYFNAQASSYHSTKPLKKTLLEHDLPMDGIAARAIWIMILRFMGDMAEAKFEEDVESTQFNYPDKEFVDTVGKSSVMQRLAMTFSKSAAQSKEFQEALATLNETESTHQSLIRKTLKRKTKLPDLLRKTLDNAGEIEFYEQVLNMRSSNLEKLHFIIGHGILRPTLRDEILAQICKQLTNNPYRTSFAKGWILLSLCLGCFPPSKRFEHFLRCFIQHGPMLYAPYCENRLDRTLKNGPRAQPPAWLELQATRNKSAITLNVFLSDGNMKKLQVDSASTAKEAVQQLAEHIGLSDHFGFSIVISIFDKIMSLGNGNEHIMDAISNCEQYAREQGQNEKNAPWKLYLRKEMFTTWYDPSADPLATYLIYKQIIRGLNFGEFRCRTEKDIAMICALEYYVEQGANMDSNVLRKLITDFVPKNLMTAGEKSLRIWEELIIETFASNEYVKSGTPKQAMEDICLFAQLTWSMYFSRYFEAVRTAGPKLITDNVVIAINSNGVYLVDETEQVLAELSYAELCQVTCVSVESSNISELHIETVQKEDFTFKCYEAADIVELINFMLKNLKERSKFGIAIEDYKPALEEREGRLFLLKGDLVQFDADTTGAQVMAGEKRWLPGICNEELGEFPVEVVSVLATLVRPSAKLLQLYKESAENVHKRNLKSVKYTTIQRQRMHTLRKFAADHFRDDIINGWPSQAQLNTVKSTNEELWRHSYNMLKAPLLKVLLRDPENFQKALVIFYNILKYMGDTPHGKQNINTDFIFKHALECETLCDELYCQLMKQLTANRLQHSEERGWDLMYLATGIIYPSSLVMKELLEFLNTRTHILAAESSKRFKRTLANGKRKRPPHAIEVEGIQQRFMHIYHKIYFPDGSVEAFEIESFTGAAHITQDIAKRFELKSCEGFSLFAKIDNKVFSMPETAFAFDFINELEEWMQLNLPSRSRTQVALQYQLYFMKKLWFNVVPGRDRNADMIFYYPQEVPKYLSGYYKVDKNLAITMAGLIYIVGFGTSTTHLHKIGDVLPHLVPEDLIILLKVTQWRPRIIQCVSNLLEEHVDEWEARQRFLSHLGAQQMFGSTFFLVKQSGDQNLPETILIAINKRGFHIIHPETKDILQSYGYGDLSFWSSGNAYFHMRFGNMIGASKLLCTTTQGYKMDDLLTSYIKYFKGK
;
A
#
# COMPACT_ATOMS: atom_id res chain seq x y z
N ASP A 1 51.50 -31.51 -23.17
CA ASP A 1 50.08 -31.09 -23.22
C ASP A 1 49.26 -31.63 -22.06
N VAL A 2 48.82 -30.75 -21.16
CA VAL A 2 48.10 -31.11 -19.92
C VAL A 2 46.60 -30.79 -20.01
N PHE A 3 46.14 -30.35 -21.19
CA PHE A 3 44.76 -29.91 -21.45
C PHE A 3 44.11 -30.55 -22.69
N GLY A 4 44.52 -31.75 -23.11
CA GLY A 4 44.01 -32.44 -24.32
C GLY A 4 42.55 -32.95 -24.28
N PHE A 5 41.69 -32.35 -23.46
CA PHE A 5 40.23 -32.45 -23.60
C PHE A 5 39.59 -31.07 -23.92
N LEU A 6 40.43 -30.05 -24.13
CA LEU A 6 40.09 -28.74 -24.68
C LEU A 6 40.45 -28.62 -26.17
N ASP A 7 40.93 -29.70 -26.81
CA ASP A 7 41.13 -29.75 -28.26
C ASP A 7 39.81 -30.05 -28.96
N ASP A 8 38.91 -29.07 -28.91
CA ASP A 8 38.10 -28.69 -30.07
C ASP A 8 37.69 -27.22 -29.89
N ALA A 9 38.25 -26.40 -30.80
CA ALA A 9 38.16 -24.95 -30.93
C ALA A 9 39.12 -24.13 -30.05
N ASP A 10 40.26 -23.76 -30.64
CA ASP A 10 40.92 -22.48 -30.40
C ASP A 10 39.93 -21.30 -30.63
N PRO A 11 39.57 -20.49 -29.63
CA PRO A 11 38.84 -19.25 -29.82
C PRO A 11 39.73 -18.01 -29.61
N LEU A 12 41.07 -18.15 -29.61
CA LEU A 12 41.98 -17.01 -29.62
C LEU A 12 42.42 -16.61 -31.04
N SER A 13 41.97 -17.32 -32.07
CA SER A 13 42.08 -16.86 -33.45
C SER A 13 40.72 -16.91 -34.16
N ARG A 14 40.15 -15.72 -34.44
CA ARG A 14 38.90 -15.39 -35.16
C ARG A 14 37.65 -15.16 -34.31
N ALA A 15 37.56 -13.96 -33.76
CA ALA A 15 36.87 -12.86 -34.43
C ALA A 15 37.21 -11.58 -33.65
N LEU A 16 37.77 -10.57 -34.31
CA LEU A 16 37.40 -9.20 -33.96
C LEU A 16 35.91 -9.10 -34.28
N PRO A 17 34.99 -9.02 -33.29
CA PRO A 17 33.65 -8.59 -33.62
C PRO A 17 33.81 -7.11 -33.95
N SER A 18 33.44 -6.77 -35.19
CA SER A 18 33.12 -5.42 -35.63
C SER A 18 32.40 -4.64 -34.51
N GLY A 19 32.79 -3.37 -34.36
CA GLY A 19 32.45 -2.51 -33.21
C GLY A 19 30.98 -2.54 -32.79
N GLY A 20 30.75 -2.73 -31.49
CA GLY A 20 29.40 -2.60 -30.89
C GLY A 20 29.13 -3.37 -29.59
N THR A 21 30.09 -4.13 -29.03
CA THR A 21 29.93 -4.80 -27.71
C THR A 21 30.60 -3.97 -26.62
N ILE A 22 29.85 -3.65 -25.57
CA ILE A 22 30.30 -2.87 -24.41
C ILE A 22 31.11 -3.80 -23.50
N ARG A 23 32.36 -3.45 -23.20
CA ARG A 23 33.29 -4.28 -22.41
C ARG A 23 33.34 -3.83 -20.96
N ILE A 24 33.64 -4.78 -20.08
CA ILE A 24 33.88 -4.51 -18.65
C ILE A 24 35.15 -3.65 -18.52
N PRO A 25 35.15 -2.58 -17.70
CA PRO A 25 36.35 -1.79 -17.41
C PRO A 25 37.47 -2.66 -16.83
N GLU A 26 38.72 -2.46 -17.27
CA GLU A 26 39.89 -3.12 -16.67
C GLU A 26 40.11 -2.60 -15.25
N LEU A 27 40.24 -3.50 -14.27
CA LEU A 27 40.62 -3.11 -12.90
C LEU A 27 42.13 -2.85 -12.81
N GLU A 28 42.50 -1.80 -12.07
CA GLU A 28 43.86 -1.63 -11.57
C GLU A 28 44.16 -2.73 -10.55
N THR A 29 45.13 -3.59 -10.83
CA THR A 29 45.54 -4.68 -9.94
C THR A 29 46.38 -4.14 -8.79
N SER A 30 45.86 -4.22 -7.56
CA SER A 30 46.65 -3.92 -6.37
C SER A 30 47.60 -5.09 -6.05
N THR A 31 48.91 -4.87 -6.16
CA THR A 31 49.91 -5.89 -5.77
C THR A 31 50.07 -5.90 -4.25
N ILE A 32 49.26 -6.72 -3.58
CA ILE A 32 49.40 -7.01 -2.14
C ILE A 32 50.51 -8.06 -1.96
N ASP A 33 51.51 -7.76 -1.12
CA ASP A 33 52.54 -8.74 -0.75
C ASP A 33 51.94 -9.81 0.19
N THR A 34 51.79 -11.03 -0.33
CA THR A 34 51.21 -12.17 0.38
C THR A 34 52.23 -13.27 0.70
N THR A 35 53.54 -12.99 0.57
CA THR A 35 54.61 -13.99 0.69
C THR A 35 54.65 -14.71 2.05
N GLU A 36 54.19 -14.07 3.13
CA GLU A 36 54.17 -14.67 4.46
C GLU A 36 52.96 -15.59 4.74
N TYR A 37 51.92 -15.54 3.91
CA TYR A 37 50.58 -16.09 4.18
C TYR A 37 50.32 -17.46 3.52
N SER A 38 51.13 -18.48 3.80
CA SER A 38 50.91 -19.81 3.21
C SER A 38 49.69 -20.55 3.79
N PHE A 39 48.90 -21.23 2.95
CA PHE A 39 47.74 -22.01 3.39
C PHE A 39 48.09 -23.08 4.45
N ALA A 40 49.30 -23.64 4.38
CA ALA A 40 49.79 -24.59 5.38
C ALA A 40 49.88 -23.97 6.79
N LYS A 41 50.30 -22.69 6.90
CA LYS A 41 50.31 -21.95 8.17
C LYS A 41 48.89 -21.72 8.70
N PHE A 42 47.96 -21.34 7.82
CA PHE A 42 46.55 -21.18 8.19
C PHE A 42 45.97 -22.47 8.75
N ALA A 43 46.16 -23.59 8.04
CA ALA A 43 45.67 -24.89 8.48
C ALA A 43 46.31 -25.32 9.81
N ALA A 44 47.62 -25.14 10.00
CA ALA A 44 48.29 -25.48 11.26
C ALA A 44 47.77 -24.67 12.47
N THR A 45 47.33 -23.43 12.24
CA THR A 45 46.88 -22.53 13.30
C THR A 45 45.41 -22.75 13.66
N TYR A 46 44.57 -23.07 12.67
CA TYR A 46 43.12 -22.97 12.82
C TYR A 46 42.34 -24.24 12.52
N PHE A 47 42.97 -25.29 11.99
CA PHE A 47 42.26 -26.55 11.80
C PHE A 47 42.10 -27.30 13.13
N ASN A 48 40.93 -27.92 13.31
CA ASN A 48 40.67 -28.83 14.42
C ASN A 48 41.72 -29.95 14.47
N ALA A 49 42.18 -30.27 15.69
CA ALA A 49 43.15 -31.33 15.93
C ALA A 49 42.66 -32.63 15.26
N GLN A 50 43.49 -33.19 14.36
CA GLN A 50 43.28 -34.37 13.49
C GLN A 50 42.90 -34.11 12.01
N ALA A 51 42.65 -32.86 11.58
CA ALA A 51 42.42 -32.55 10.16
C ALA A 51 43.74 -32.27 9.41
N SER A 52 43.94 -32.90 8.24
CA SER A 52 45.11 -32.63 7.38
C SER A 52 44.88 -31.44 6.43
N SER A 53 45.94 -30.84 5.89
CA SER A 53 45.87 -29.74 4.91
C SER A 53 45.85 -30.17 3.44
N TYR A 54 45.97 -31.48 3.16
CA TYR A 54 46.06 -32.05 1.80
C TYR A 54 44.82 -32.88 1.41
N HIS A 55 44.72 -33.21 0.11
CA HIS A 55 43.63 -33.96 -0.51
C HIS A 55 43.21 -35.22 0.27
N SER A 56 41.90 -35.47 0.33
CA SER A 56 41.34 -36.69 0.89
C SER A 56 40.07 -37.12 0.16
N THR A 57 39.84 -38.43 0.07
CA THR A 57 38.57 -39.01 -0.43
C THR A 57 37.63 -39.40 0.70
N LYS A 58 38.04 -39.21 1.97
CA LYS A 58 37.27 -39.63 3.15
C LYS A 58 36.33 -38.51 3.63
N PRO A 59 35.13 -38.85 4.15
CA PRO A 59 34.28 -37.88 4.84
C PRO A 59 34.97 -37.27 6.06
N LEU A 60 34.67 -36.01 6.35
CA LEU A 60 35.15 -35.32 7.55
C LEU A 60 34.48 -35.86 8.82
N LYS A 61 35.28 -36.26 9.80
CA LYS A 61 34.78 -36.66 11.14
C LYS A 61 34.41 -35.46 12.00
N LYS A 62 35.17 -34.37 11.87
CA LYS A 62 34.94 -33.04 12.46
C LYS A 62 35.17 -31.99 11.36
N THR A 63 34.57 -30.81 11.51
CA THR A 63 34.80 -29.66 10.61
C THR A 63 36.27 -29.23 10.60
N LEU A 64 36.72 -28.53 9.55
CA LEU A 64 38.08 -28.03 9.52
C LEU A 64 38.24 -26.92 10.56
N LEU A 65 37.34 -25.94 10.57
CA LEU A 65 37.32 -24.82 11.51
C LEU A 65 36.35 -25.06 12.68
N GLU A 66 36.50 -24.27 13.74
CA GLU A 66 35.59 -24.25 14.88
C GLU A 66 34.38 -23.36 14.59
N HIS A 67 33.17 -23.82 14.95
CA HIS A 67 31.91 -23.10 14.73
C HIS A 67 31.08 -23.08 16.02
N ASP A 68 30.54 -21.92 16.37
CA ASP A 68 29.75 -21.73 17.60
C ASP A 68 28.41 -22.47 17.56
N LEU A 69 27.82 -22.62 16.36
CA LEU A 69 26.53 -23.27 16.16
C LEU A 69 26.72 -24.74 15.75
N PRO A 70 26.14 -25.72 16.48
CA PRO A 70 26.19 -27.14 16.11
C PRO A 70 25.67 -27.43 14.69
N MET A 71 24.69 -26.64 14.24
CA MET A 71 24.10 -26.76 12.90
C MET A 71 25.06 -26.37 11.77
N ASP A 72 25.97 -25.44 12.01
CA ASP A 72 27.02 -25.09 11.05
C ASP A 72 28.03 -26.25 10.93
N GLY A 73 28.27 -26.96 12.04
CA GLY A 73 29.06 -28.19 12.04
C GLY A 73 28.46 -29.35 11.23
N ILE A 74 27.12 -29.48 11.21
CA ILE A 74 26.42 -30.47 10.37
C ILE A 74 26.47 -30.04 8.89
N ALA A 75 26.14 -28.77 8.61
CA ALA A 75 26.17 -28.22 7.26
C ALA A 75 27.55 -28.33 6.62
N ALA A 76 28.62 -27.96 7.33
CA ALA A 76 30.00 -28.06 6.85
C ALA A 76 30.40 -29.49 6.45
N ARG A 77 29.93 -30.51 7.18
CA ARG A 77 30.17 -31.93 6.83
C ARG A 77 29.36 -32.36 5.61
N ALA A 78 28.12 -31.90 5.47
CA ALA A 78 27.31 -32.16 4.28
C ALA A 78 27.91 -31.49 3.03
N ILE A 79 28.38 -30.25 3.17
CA ILE A 79 29.07 -29.50 2.12
C ILE A 79 30.33 -30.25 1.66
N TRP A 80 31.13 -30.77 2.59
CA TRP A 80 32.31 -31.58 2.25
C TRP A 80 31.97 -32.77 1.35
N ILE A 81 30.91 -33.52 1.68
CA ILE A 81 30.47 -34.66 0.86
C ILE A 81 30.04 -34.18 -0.53
N MET A 82 29.34 -33.05 -0.62
CA MET A 82 28.94 -32.46 -1.90
C MET A 82 30.13 -31.98 -2.74
N ILE A 83 31.17 -31.41 -2.11
CA ILE A 83 32.44 -31.06 -2.78
C ILE A 83 33.09 -32.32 -3.35
N LEU A 84 33.22 -33.39 -2.57
CA LEU A 84 33.79 -34.66 -3.04
C LEU A 84 33.01 -35.25 -4.23
N ARG A 85 31.68 -35.23 -4.17
CA ARG A 85 30.81 -35.72 -5.26
C ARG A 85 30.88 -34.85 -6.50
N PHE A 86 31.00 -33.53 -6.34
CA PHE A 86 31.18 -32.61 -7.47
C PHE A 86 32.52 -32.87 -8.17
N MET A 87 33.60 -32.96 -7.39
CA MET A 87 34.96 -33.20 -7.88
C MET A 87 35.14 -34.63 -8.44
N GLY A 88 34.27 -35.57 -8.07
CA GLY A 88 34.35 -36.98 -8.48
C GLY A 88 35.28 -37.83 -7.60
N ASP A 89 35.63 -37.32 -6.42
CA ASP A 89 36.43 -38.01 -5.40
C ASP A 89 35.58 -38.98 -4.55
N MET A 90 34.25 -38.91 -4.68
CA MET A 90 33.27 -39.79 -4.06
C MET A 90 32.15 -40.13 -5.04
N ALA A 91 31.65 -41.36 -5.00
CA ALA A 91 30.53 -41.82 -5.82
C ALA A 91 29.22 -41.08 -5.50
N GLU A 92 28.33 -40.97 -6.48
CA GLU A 92 26.96 -40.48 -6.27
C GLU A 92 26.12 -41.47 -5.46
N ALA A 93 24.95 -41.02 -4.99
CA ALA A 93 23.99 -41.88 -4.32
C ALA A 93 23.46 -43.00 -5.25
N LYS A 94 23.03 -44.12 -4.66
CA LYS A 94 22.49 -45.31 -5.38
C LYS A 94 21.10 -45.02 -5.97
N PHE A 95 20.68 -45.77 -7.00
CA PHE A 95 19.34 -45.67 -7.61
C PHE A 95 18.25 -46.23 -6.67
N GLU A 96 17.05 -45.67 -6.69
CA GLU A 96 15.90 -46.13 -5.88
C GLU A 96 15.46 -47.57 -6.22
N GLU A 97 15.69 -48.06 -7.44
CA GLU A 97 15.32 -49.43 -7.84
C GLU A 97 16.18 -50.53 -7.17
N ASP A 98 17.32 -50.19 -6.57
CA ASP A 98 18.25 -51.16 -5.96
C ASP A 98 18.06 -51.34 -4.43
N VAL A 99 17.00 -50.75 -3.83
CA VAL A 99 16.80 -50.72 -2.36
C VAL A 99 15.53 -51.47 -1.92
N GLU A 100 15.37 -52.72 -2.35
CA GLU A 100 14.26 -53.60 -1.89
C GLU A 100 14.52 -54.32 -0.55
N SER A 101 15.56 -54.00 0.23
CA SER A 101 15.97 -54.89 1.35
C SER A 101 16.28 -54.26 2.72
N THR A 102 15.85 -53.04 3.04
CA THR A 102 15.99 -52.52 4.42
C THR A 102 14.78 -51.72 4.91
N GLN A 103 14.23 -52.17 6.04
CA GLN A 103 13.09 -51.60 6.77
C GLN A 103 13.38 -50.19 7.34
N PHE A 104 13.25 -49.15 6.53
CA PHE A 104 13.08 -47.78 7.02
C PHE A 104 11.88 -47.14 6.31
N ASN A 105 11.06 -46.41 7.08
CA ASN A 105 9.86 -45.70 6.62
C ASN A 105 10.16 -44.85 5.38
N TYR A 106 9.48 -45.13 4.28
CA TYR A 106 9.49 -44.29 3.09
C TYR A 106 8.72 -42.97 3.34
N PRO A 107 9.19 -41.82 2.83
CA PRO A 107 8.36 -40.62 2.72
C PRO A 107 7.31 -40.78 1.61
N ASP A 108 6.12 -40.20 1.81
CA ASP A 108 4.99 -40.26 0.88
C ASP A 108 5.37 -39.84 -0.56
N LYS A 109 4.76 -40.50 -1.55
CA LYS A 109 4.95 -40.26 -2.99
C LYS A 109 4.63 -38.80 -3.40
N GLU A 110 3.75 -38.12 -2.67
CA GLU A 110 3.46 -36.68 -2.83
C GLU A 110 4.63 -35.76 -2.42
N PHE A 111 5.48 -36.21 -1.48
CA PHE A 111 6.61 -35.41 -0.99
C PHE A 111 7.78 -35.43 -1.97
N VAL A 112 8.06 -36.57 -2.62
CA VAL A 112 9.11 -36.70 -3.66
C VAL A 112 8.80 -35.78 -4.86
N ASP A 113 7.54 -35.70 -5.27
CA ASP A 113 7.06 -34.77 -6.31
C ASP A 113 7.17 -33.29 -5.88
N THR A 114 7.09 -33.01 -4.58
CA THR A 114 7.24 -31.65 -4.02
C THR A 114 8.72 -31.25 -3.90
N VAL A 115 9.60 -32.19 -3.55
CA VAL A 115 11.06 -31.99 -3.45
C VAL A 115 11.68 -31.79 -4.84
N GLY A 116 11.20 -32.50 -5.87
CA GLY A 116 11.66 -32.34 -7.26
C GLY A 116 11.31 -30.99 -7.89
N LYS A 117 10.26 -30.30 -7.37
CA LYS A 117 9.77 -29.01 -7.88
C LYS A 117 10.32 -27.78 -7.15
N SER A 118 10.94 -27.93 -5.97
CA SER A 118 11.44 -26.79 -5.16
C SER A 118 12.92 -26.48 -5.40
N SER A 119 13.28 -25.19 -5.48
CA SER A 119 14.67 -24.80 -5.73
C SER A 119 15.59 -25.17 -4.56
N VAL A 120 16.88 -25.45 -4.84
CA VAL A 120 17.88 -25.75 -3.80
C VAL A 120 17.98 -24.60 -2.79
N MET A 121 17.92 -23.35 -3.27
CA MET A 121 17.96 -22.17 -2.41
C MET A 121 16.75 -22.04 -1.49
N GLN A 122 15.54 -22.35 -1.97
CA GLN A 122 14.34 -22.37 -1.12
C GLN A 122 14.48 -23.40 0.00
N ARG A 123 14.98 -24.59 -0.33
CA ARG A 123 15.22 -25.66 0.66
C ARG A 123 16.27 -25.24 1.69
N LEU A 124 17.38 -24.62 1.26
CA LEU A 124 18.41 -24.11 2.16
C LEU A 124 17.93 -22.96 3.05
N ALA A 125 17.16 -22.01 2.52
CA ALA A 125 16.62 -20.88 3.29
C ALA A 125 15.68 -21.33 4.43
N MET A 126 14.98 -22.47 4.26
CA MET A 126 14.19 -23.08 5.32
C MET A 126 15.06 -23.57 6.50
N THR A 127 16.30 -24.03 6.24
CA THR A 127 17.25 -24.42 7.30
C THR A 127 17.83 -23.20 8.03
N PHE A 128 17.96 -22.06 7.37
CA PHE A 128 18.51 -20.84 7.95
C PHE A 128 17.53 -20.18 8.94
N SER A 129 16.27 -20.06 8.53
CA SER A 129 15.20 -19.39 9.30
C SER A 129 14.92 -20.05 10.66
N LYS A 130 15.16 -21.36 10.76
CA LYS A 130 15.03 -22.16 11.98
C LYS A 130 16.24 -22.00 12.91
N SER A 131 17.45 -21.89 12.38
CA SER A 131 18.67 -21.61 13.17
C SER A 131 18.70 -20.18 13.72
N ALA A 132 18.25 -19.19 12.95
CA ALA A 132 18.10 -17.80 13.39
C ALA A 132 17.02 -17.61 14.47
N ALA A 133 16.05 -18.54 14.54
CA ALA A 133 14.96 -18.53 15.53
C ALA A 133 15.41 -18.75 16.98
N GLN A 134 16.66 -19.19 17.18
CA GLN A 134 17.27 -19.37 18.49
C GLN A 134 18.03 -18.13 18.97
N SER A 135 18.16 -17.08 18.15
CA SER A 135 18.77 -15.81 18.57
C SER A 135 17.81 -15.01 19.46
N LYS A 136 18.37 -14.35 20.49
CA LYS A 136 17.60 -13.61 21.50
C LYS A 136 16.81 -12.44 20.90
N GLU A 137 17.34 -11.84 19.84
CA GLU A 137 16.77 -10.71 19.09
C GLU A 137 15.55 -11.13 18.23
N PHE A 138 15.53 -12.37 17.73
CA PHE A 138 14.43 -12.91 16.93
C PHE A 138 13.20 -13.26 17.77
N GLN A 139 13.40 -13.69 19.03
CA GLN A 139 12.30 -13.99 19.95
C GLN A 139 11.52 -12.73 20.36
N GLU A 140 12.18 -11.57 20.42
CA GLU A 140 11.55 -10.28 20.72
C GLU A 140 10.75 -9.74 19.51
N ALA A 141 11.23 -9.95 18.29
CA ALA A 141 10.55 -9.52 17.05
C ALA A 141 9.33 -10.39 16.66
N LEU A 142 9.29 -11.66 17.09
CA LEU A 142 8.16 -12.57 16.81
C LEU A 142 6.90 -12.25 17.64
N ALA A 143 7.06 -11.53 18.75
CA ALA A 143 5.95 -11.20 19.64
C ALA A 143 4.96 -10.19 19.04
N THR A 144 5.37 -9.47 18.00
CA THR A 144 4.70 -8.30 17.42
C THR A 144 3.96 -8.54 16.09
N LEU A 145 4.14 -9.68 15.40
CA LEU A 145 3.75 -9.83 13.98
C LEU A 145 2.57 -10.79 13.70
N ASN A 146 1.78 -11.18 14.71
CA ASN A 146 0.89 -12.34 14.61
C ASN A 146 -0.58 -12.03 14.28
N GLU A 147 -0.91 -11.22 13.25
CA GLU A 147 -2.30 -11.08 12.79
C GLU A 147 -2.43 -10.72 11.30
N THR A 148 -3.15 -11.58 10.56
CA THR A 148 -3.82 -11.41 9.24
C THR A 148 -3.01 -11.51 7.93
N GLU A 149 -3.42 -12.45 7.06
CA GLU A 149 -3.20 -12.42 5.60
C GLU A 149 -4.42 -13.08 4.89
N SER A 150 -4.95 -12.43 3.84
CA SER A 150 -5.70 -13.07 2.75
C SER A 150 -5.62 -12.24 1.46
N THR A 151 -5.77 -12.92 0.34
CA THR A 151 -5.24 -12.64 -1.00
C THR A 151 -6.13 -11.81 -1.96
N HIS A 152 -5.56 -10.85 -2.71
CA HIS A 152 -5.81 -10.63 -4.15
C HIS A 152 -4.70 -9.75 -4.81
N GLN A 153 -4.63 -9.72 -6.14
CA GLN A 153 -3.53 -9.17 -6.97
C GLN A 153 -3.64 -7.66 -7.26
N SER A 154 -2.52 -6.91 -7.22
CA SER A 154 -2.40 -5.50 -7.66
C SER A 154 -1.04 -5.21 -8.37
N LEU A 155 -0.93 -4.06 -9.08
CA LEU A 155 0.21 -3.55 -9.85
C LEU A 155 1.56 -3.55 -9.12
N ILE A 156 1.60 -3.36 -7.81
CA ILE A 156 2.78 -3.44 -6.93
C ILE A 156 3.55 -4.76 -7.14
N ARG A 157 2.86 -5.85 -7.52
CA ARG A 157 3.47 -7.16 -7.81
C ARG A 157 4.30 -7.22 -9.10
N LYS A 158 4.28 -6.17 -9.94
CA LYS A 158 5.03 -6.14 -11.22
C LYS A 158 6.34 -5.36 -11.15
N THR A 159 6.57 -4.56 -10.11
CA THR A 159 7.76 -3.70 -9.95
C THR A 159 8.53 -3.98 -8.66
N LEU A 160 7.94 -4.65 -7.67
CA LEU A 160 8.63 -5.06 -6.44
C LEU A 160 9.81 -5.99 -6.72
N LYS A 161 10.97 -5.62 -6.16
CA LYS A 161 12.26 -6.31 -6.36
C LYS A 161 12.27 -7.74 -5.83
N ARG A 162 11.55 -8.04 -4.74
CA ARG A 162 11.40 -9.38 -4.13
C ARG A 162 10.09 -9.43 -3.33
N LYS A 163 9.33 -10.54 -3.40
CA LYS A 163 8.34 -10.86 -2.35
C LYS A 163 9.12 -11.53 -1.23
N THR A 164 9.50 -10.81 -0.18
CA THR A 164 10.00 -11.50 1.01
C THR A 164 8.79 -12.14 1.70
N LYS A 165 8.78 -13.47 1.84
CA LYS A 165 7.82 -14.18 2.72
C LYS A 165 8.14 -13.90 4.19
N LEU A 166 8.50 -12.65 4.51
CA LEU A 166 9.01 -12.26 5.81
C LEU A 166 8.05 -12.68 6.93
N PRO A 167 6.71 -12.54 6.80
CA PRO A 167 5.79 -13.01 7.84
C PRO A 167 5.62 -14.55 7.88
N ASP A 168 5.66 -15.19 6.71
CA ASP A 168 5.35 -16.61 6.49
C ASP A 168 6.50 -17.55 6.90
N LEU A 169 7.75 -17.11 6.67
CA LEU A 169 8.98 -17.83 7.02
C LEU A 169 9.22 -17.83 8.53
N LEU A 170 8.80 -16.76 9.22
CA LEU A 170 8.90 -16.59 10.68
C LEU A 170 7.96 -17.52 11.45
N ARG A 171 6.86 -17.97 10.85
CA ARG A 171 5.81 -18.79 11.49
C ARG A 171 6.08 -20.30 11.49
N LYS A 172 6.85 -20.83 10.53
CA LYS A 172 6.98 -22.29 10.28
C LYS A 172 8.19 -22.96 10.95
N THR A 173 8.86 -22.31 11.90
CA THR A 173 10.23 -22.63 12.31
C THR A 173 10.36 -23.35 13.67
N LEU A 174 9.29 -23.91 14.23
CA LEU A 174 9.27 -24.45 15.60
C LEU A 174 9.41 -25.98 15.74
N ASP A 175 10.05 -26.68 14.80
CA ASP A 175 10.35 -28.11 15.00
C ASP A 175 11.75 -28.50 14.50
N ASN A 176 12.59 -28.99 15.43
CA ASN A 176 14.02 -29.29 15.26
C ASN A 176 14.29 -30.68 14.64
N ALA A 177 13.28 -31.55 14.53
CA ALA A 177 13.49 -32.93 14.07
C ALA A 177 13.77 -33.07 12.56
N GLY A 178 13.25 -32.15 11.72
CA GLY A 178 13.31 -32.29 10.25
C GLY A 178 14.60 -31.83 9.55
N GLU A 179 15.55 -31.20 10.25
CA GLU A 179 16.76 -30.64 9.62
C GLU A 179 17.90 -31.64 9.44
N ILE A 180 18.09 -32.54 10.41
CA ILE A 180 19.01 -33.67 10.26
C ILE A 180 18.49 -34.58 9.15
N GLU A 181 17.18 -34.79 9.13
CA GLU A 181 16.46 -35.51 8.09
C GLU A 181 16.68 -34.87 6.71
N PHE A 182 16.64 -33.54 6.60
CA PHE A 182 16.93 -32.82 5.34
C PHE A 182 18.33 -33.12 4.81
N TYR A 183 19.38 -33.02 5.64
CA TYR A 183 20.74 -33.30 5.19
C TYR A 183 20.94 -34.77 4.84
N GLU A 184 20.36 -35.70 5.61
CA GLU A 184 20.39 -37.12 5.28
C GLU A 184 19.68 -37.41 3.96
N GLN A 185 18.51 -36.82 3.73
CA GLN A 185 17.75 -36.95 2.48
C GLN A 185 18.52 -36.38 1.28
N VAL A 186 19.06 -35.15 1.37
CA VAL A 186 19.84 -34.54 0.27
C VAL A 186 21.10 -35.34 -0.04
N LEU A 187 21.76 -35.89 0.97
CA LEU A 187 22.93 -36.75 0.78
C LEU A 187 22.54 -38.12 0.19
N ASN A 188 21.30 -38.57 0.33
CA ASN A 188 20.81 -39.84 -0.21
C ASN A 188 20.19 -39.73 -1.62
N MET A 189 19.96 -38.52 -2.14
CA MET A 189 19.45 -38.29 -3.50
C MET A 189 20.57 -38.02 -4.51
N ARG A 190 20.35 -38.40 -5.78
CA ARG A 190 21.21 -37.95 -6.89
C ARG A 190 20.92 -36.49 -7.24
N SER A 191 21.97 -35.75 -7.58
CA SER A 191 21.90 -34.33 -7.92
C SER A 191 22.80 -33.98 -9.09
N SER A 192 22.34 -33.06 -9.93
CA SER A 192 23.10 -32.47 -11.02
C SER A 192 24.27 -31.64 -10.50
N ASN A 193 25.25 -31.35 -11.37
CA ASN A 193 26.38 -30.49 -11.01
C ASN A 193 25.94 -29.07 -10.62
N LEU A 194 24.89 -28.53 -11.25
CA LEU A 194 24.36 -27.20 -10.91
C LEU A 194 23.69 -27.21 -9.53
N GLU A 195 22.95 -28.25 -9.17
CA GLU A 195 22.36 -28.38 -7.83
C GLU A 195 23.42 -28.54 -6.74
N LYS A 196 24.50 -29.29 -7.01
CA LYS A 196 25.65 -29.38 -6.09
C LYS A 196 26.28 -28.01 -5.87
N LEU A 197 26.44 -27.22 -6.93
CA LEU A 197 26.96 -25.85 -6.85
C LEU A 197 26.01 -24.94 -6.04
N HIS A 198 24.72 -25.00 -6.32
CA HIS A 198 23.70 -24.26 -5.56
C HIS A 198 23.69 -24.66 -4.09
N PHE A 199 23.94 -25.93 -3.77
CA PHE A 199 24.02 -26.42 -2.40
C PHE A 199 25.26 -25.85 -1.66
N ILE A 200 26.45 -25.98 -2.28
CA ILE A 200 27.71 -25.52 -1.68
C ILE A 200 27.72 -23.99 -1.54
N ILE A 201 27.44 -23.28 -2.64
CA ILE A 201 27.53 -21.82 -2.68
C ILE A 201 26.36 -21.17 -1.97
N GLY A 202 25.16 -21.77 -2.05
CA GLY A 202 23.99 -21.29 -1.30
C GLY A 202 24.23 -21.28 0.20
N HIS A 203 24.97 -22.26 0.74
CA HIS A 203 25.40 -22.24 2.14
C HIS A 203 26.37 -21.11 2.45
N GLY A 204 27.34 -20.81 1.58
CA GLY A 204 28.28 -19.69 1.76
C GLY A 204 27.60 -18.30 1.65
N ILE A 205 26.54 -18.20 0.85
CA ILE A 205 25.72 -16.98 0.74
C ILE A 205 24.88 -16.79 2.00
N LEU A 206 24.10 -17.81 2.38
CA LEU A 206 23.14 -17.73 3.49
C LEU A 206 23.81 -17.74 4.87
N ARG A 207 24.98 -18.38 5.02
CA ARG A 207 25.70 -18.52 6.29
C ARG A 207 27.11 -17.95 6.17
N PRO A 208 27.32 -16.65 6.47
CA PRO A 208 28.64 -16.02 6.38
C PRO A 208 29.73 -16.71 7.19
N THR A 209 29.38 -17.33 8.32
CA THR A 209 30.26 -18.12 9.20
C THR A 209 30.88 -19.34 8.52
N LEU A 210 30.25 -19.87 7.46
CA LEU A 210 30.73 -21.04 6.72
C LEU A 210 31.64 -20.68 5.53
N ARG A 211 31.78 -19.40 5.16
CA ARG A 211 32.54 -19.00 3.96
C ARG A 211 33.99 -19.47 4.00
N ASP A 212 34.68 -19.22 5.11
CA ASP A 212 36.07 -19.64 5.29
C ASP A 212 36.21 -21.17 5.34
N GLU A 213 35.25 -21.87 5.96
CA GLU A 213 35.22 -23.34 6.01
C GLU A 213 35.09 -23.92 4.59
N ILE A 214 34.16 -23.41 3.77
CA ILE A 214 33.95 -23.85 2.39
C ILE A 214 35.22 -23.64 1.56
N LEU A 215 35.80 -22.44 1.62
CA LEU A 215 37.00 -22.10 0.86
C LEU A 215 38.21 -22.94 1.34
N ALA A 216 38.37 -23.16 2.65
CA ALA A 216 39.39 -24.02 3.21
C ALA A 216 39.22 -25.49 2.80
N GLN A 217 37.98 -26.00 2.75
CA GLN A 217 37.66 -27.35 2.25
C GLN A 217 38.09 -27.51 0.78
N ILE A 218 37.85 -26.50 -0.07
CA ILE A 218 38.28 -26.51 -1.47
C ILE A 218 39.81 -26.43 -1.59
N CYS A 219 40.47 -25.51 -0.86
CA CYS A 219 41.93 -25.40 -0.82
C CYS A 219 42.59 -26.72 -0.37
N LYS A 220 42.01 -27.39 0.63
CA LYS A 220 42.44 -28.73 1.08
C LYS A 220 42.34 -29.75 -0.06
N GLN A 221 41.21 -29.79 -0.79
CA GLN A 221 41.03 -30.72 -1.90
C GLN A 221 41.88 -30.39 -3.14
N LEU A 222 42.37 -29.17 -3.28
CA LEU A 222 43.30 -28.77 -4.34
C LEU A 222 44.77 -29.02 -3.99
N THR A 223 45.10 -29.08 -2.70
CA THR A 223 46.48 -29.29 -2.21
C THR A 223 46.88 -30.77 -2.36
N ASN A 224 47.92 -31.03 -3.17
CA ASN A 224 48.41 -32.39 -3.47
C ASN A 224 47.35 -33.35 -4.02
N ASN A 225 46.42 -32.85 -4.85
CA ASN A 225 45.40 -33.69 -5.49
C ASN A 225 46.01 -34.51 -6.65
N PRO A 226 45.98 -35.86 -6.57
CA PRO A 226 46.59 -36.70 -7.61
C PRO A 226 45.72 -36.84 -8.88
N TYR A 227 44.42 -36.49 -8.81
CA TYR A 227 43.47 -36.71 -9.89
C TYR A 227 43.24 -35.42 -10.71
N ARG A 228 43.67 -35.42 -11.97
CA ARG A 228 43.59 -34.22 -12.85
C ARG A 228 42.17 -33.69 -13.05
N THR A 229 41.19 -34.57 -13.21
CA THR A 229 39.77 -34.19 -13.41
C THR A 229 39.19 -33.57 -12.14
N SER A 230 39.49 -34.16 -10.99
CA SER A 230 39.13 -33.63 -9.66
C SER A 230 39.76 -32.25 -9.45
N PHE A 231 41.07 -32.11 -9.69
CA PHE A 231 41.79 -30.85 -9.60
C PHE A 231 41.19 -29.74 -10.47
N ALA A 232 40.91 -30.03 -11.75
CA ALA A 232 40.28 -29.06 -12.65
C ALA A 232 38.88 -28.62 -12.16
N LYS A 233 38.05 -29.57 -11.70
CA LYS A 233 36.74 -29.25 -11.13
C LYS A 233 36.85 -28.45 -9.83
N GLY A 234 37.84 -28.72 -9.00
CA GLY A 234 38.11 -27.95 -7.78
C GLY A 234 38.40 -26.47 -8.06
N TRP A 235 39.17 -26.16 -9.11
CA TRP A 235 39.42 -24.77 -9.53
C TRP A 235 38.19 -24.08 -10.12
N ILE A 236 37.35 -24.81 -10.86
CA ILE A 236 36.04 -24.30 -11.32
C ILE A 236 35.16 -23.96 -10.10
N LEU A 237 35.10 -24.85 -9.12
CA LEU A 237 34.33 -24.63 -7.89
C LEU A 237 34.85 -23.42 -7.10
N LEU A 238 36.17 -23.31 -6.93
CA LEU A 238 36.80 -22.18 -6.27
C LEU A 238 36.45 -20.87 -6.98
N SER A 239 36.60 -20.83 -8.31
CA SER A 239 36.27 -19.65 -9.12
C SER A 239 34.81 -19.22 -8.97
N LEU A 240 33.87 -20.17 -8.95
CA LEU A 240 32.45 -19.89 -8.75
C LEU A 240 32.15 -19.40 -7.33
N CYS A 241 32.81 -19.95 -6.29
CA CYS A 241 32.67 -19.44 -4.92
C CYS A 241 33.18 -18.00 -4.79
N LEU A 242 34.36 -17.72 -5.36
CA LEU A 242 34.97 -16.39 -5.36
C LEU A 242 34.18 -15.35 -6.15
N GLY A 243 33.36 -15.77 -7.12
CA GLY A 243 32.42 -14.90 -7.81
C GLY A 243 31.10 -14.67 -7.06
N CYS A 244 30.88 -15.34 -5.93
CA CYS A 244 29.65 -15.26 -5.16
C CYS A 244 29.82 -14.70 -3.75
N PHE A 245 30.90 -15.01 -3.04
CA PHE A 245 31.13 -14.45 -1.71
C PHE A 245 32.62 -14.27 -1.42
N PRO A 246 33.00 -13.20 -0.70
CA PRO A 246 34.38 -13.01 -0.29
C PRO A 246 34.72 -13.88 0.95
N PRO A 247 36.00 -14.22 1.15
CA PRO A 247 36.48 -14.78 2.43
C PRO A 247 36.36 -13.74 3.56
N SER A 248 36.54 -14.17 4.81
CA SER A 248 36.74 -13.23 5.90
C SER A 248 38.07 -12.47 5.73
N LYS A 249 38.17 -11.29 6.37
CA LYS A 249 39.43 -10.51 6.43
C LYS A 249 40.60 -11.33 6.97
N ARG A 250 40.33 -12.34 7.81
CA ARG A 250 41.36 -13.22 8.39
C ARG A 250 41.88 -14.24 7.39
N PHE A 251 41.04 -14.75 6.48
CA PHE A 251 41.42 -15.77 5.51
C PHE A 251 41.88 -15.19 4.16
N GLU A 252 41.50 -13.95 3.83
CA GLU A 252 41.77 -13.31 2.54
C GLU A 252 43.23 -13.42 2.07
N HIS A 253 44.20 -12.99 2.89
CA HIS A 253 45.61 -13.00 2.50
C HIS A 253 46.15 -14.42 2.24
N PHE A 254 45.69 -15.42 3.02
CA PHE A 254 46.06 -16.81 2.82
C PHE A 254 45.46 -17.38 1.53
N LEU A 255 44.23 -16.99 1.21
CA LEU A 255 43.56 -17.39 -0.02
C LEU A 255 44.21 -16.77 -1.26
N ARG A 256 44.55 -15.48 -1.23
CA ARG A 256 45.31 -14.81 -2.30
C ARG A 256 46.66 -15.47 -2.53
N CYS A 257 47.42 -15.74 -1.47
CA CYS A 257 48.68 -16.49 -1.59
C CYS A 257 48.47 -17.87 -2.22
N PHE A 258 47.38 -18.57 -1.89
CA PHE A 258 47.03 -19.86 -2.48
C PHE A 258 46.70 -19.74 -3.98
N ILE A 259 45.92 -18.72 -4.38
CA ILE A 259 45.52 -18.48 -5.76
C ILE A 259 46.74 -18.12 -6.63
N GLN A 260 47.66 -17.29 -6.14
CA GLN A 260 48.88 -16.89 -6.85
C GLN A 260 49.78 -18.09 -7.21
N HIS A 261 49.81 -19.13 -6.38
CA HIS A 261 50.55 -20.38 -6.64
C HIS A 261 49.71 -21.43 -7.40
N GLY A 262 48.53 -21.04 -7.90
CA GLY A 262 47.63 -21.88 -8.68
C GLY A 262 48.03 -22.02 -10.16
N PRO A 263 47.23 -22.75 -10.96
CA PRO A 263 47.46 -22.91 -12.39
C PRO A 263 47.41 -21.58 -13.14
N MET A 264 48.34 -21.37 -14.08
CA MET A 264 48.51 -20.14 -14.85
C MET A 264 47.22 -19.61 -15.51
N LEU A 265 46.31 -20.51 -15.91
CA LEU A 265 45.04 -20.15 -16.56
C LEU A 265 43.90 -19.82 -15.59
N TYR A 266 43.95 -20.29 -14.35
CA TYR A 266 42.87 -20.11 -13.35
C TYR A 266 43.24 -19.10 -12.26
N ALA A 267 44.53 -18.99 -11.91
CA ALA A 267 45.02 -18.06 -10.89
C ALA A 267 44.60 -16.59 -11.16
N PRO A 268 44.95 -15.97 -12.31
CA PRO A 268 44.56 -14.58 -12.58
C PRO A 268 43.04 -14.40 -12.73
N TYR A 269 42.35 -15.43 -13.23
CA TYR A 269 40.89 -15.41 -13.36
C TYR A 269 40.19 -15.43 -11.99
N CYS A 270 40.68 -16.23 -11.04
CA CYS A 270 40.17 -16.29 -9.68
C CYS A 270 40.50 -15.02 -8.88
N GLU A 271 41.71 -14.48 -9.05
CA GLU A 271 42.14 -13.24 -8.39
C GLU A 271 41.24 -12.07 -8.80
N ASN A 272 40.99 -11.91 -10.11
CA ASN A 272 40.09 -10.88 -10.62
C ASN A 272 38.66 -11.04 -10.07
N ARG A 273 38.11 -12.27 -10.07
CA ARG A 273 36.77 -12.51 -9.50
C ARG A 273 36.69 -12.21 -8.01
N LEU A 274 37.75 -12.49 -7.25
CA LEU A 274 37.83 -12.14 -5.84
C LEU A 274 37.83 -10.62 -5.66
N ASP A 275 38.66 -9.89 -6.41
CA ASP A 275 38.72 -8.42 -6.35
C ASP A 275 37.38 -7.78 -6.70
N ARG A 276 36.73 -8.29 -7.75
CA ARG A 276 35.39 -7.87 -8.16
C ARG A 276 34.34 -8.09 -7.07
N THR A 277 34.35 -9.25 -6.42
CA THR A 277 33.42 -9.58 -5.33
C THR A 277 33.72 -8.81 -4.04
N LEU A 278 34.98 -8.50 -3.75
CA LEU A 278 35.35 -7.62 -2.64
C LEU A 278 34.90 -6.18 -2.88
N LYS A 279 34.96 -5.71 -4.13
CA LYS A 279 34.52 -4.36 -4.52
C LYS A 279 33.00 -4.22 -4.48
N ASN A 280 32.26 -5.17 -5.06
CA ASN A 280 30.81 -5.05 -5.26
C ASN A 280 29.98 -5.79 -4.19
N GLY A 281 30.63 -6.54 -3.30
CA GLY A 281 30.00 -7.27 -2.20
C GLY A 281 29.56 -8.69 -2.56
N PRO A 282 29.04 -9.45 -1.57
CA PRO A 282 28.57 -10.81 -1.79
C PRO A 282 27.27 -10.84 -2.62
N ARG A 283 27.14 -11.89 -3.44
CA ARG A 283 25.92 -12.26 -4.18
C ARG A 283 24.84 -12.73 -3.22
N ALA A 284 23.58 -12.56 -3.65
CA ALA A 284 22.41 -13.05 -2.93
C ALA A 284 21.86 -14.38 -3.49
N GLN A 285 22.30 -14.80 -4.68
CA GLN A 285 21.91 -16.05 -5.34
C GLN A 285 23.13 -16.85 -5.80
N PRO A 286 23.01 -18.17 -5.88
CA PRO A 286 24.08 -19.02 -6.38
C PRO A 286 24.27 -18.79 -7.90
N PRO A 287 25.37 -19.31 -8.48
CA PRO A 287 25.69 -19.05 -9.87
C PRO A 287 24.59 -19.52 -10.83
N ALA A 288 24.30 -18.68 -11.82
CA ALA A 288 23.49 -19.06 -12.98
C ALA A 288 24.23 -20.09 -13.85
N TRP A 289 23.49 -20.82 -14.68
CA TRP A 289 24.03 -21.74 -15.67
C TRP A 289 25.01 -21.05 -16.62
N LEU A 290 24.73 -19.79 -17.00
CA LEU A 290 25.65 -18.97 -17.80
C LEU A 290 27.02 -18.78 -17.12
N GLU A 291 27.06 -18.60 -15.80
CA GLU A 291 28.30 -18.42 -15.05
C GLU A 291 29.13 -19.71 -15.00
N LEU A 292 28.46 -20.85 -14.86
CA LEU A 292 29.09 -22.17 -14.94
C LEU A 292 29.73 -22.38 -16.32
N GLN A 293 29.01 -22.06 -17.39
CA GLN A 293 29.52 -22.20 -18.75
C GLN A 293 30.67 -21.25 -19.05
N ALA A 294 30.55 -19.99 -18.64
CA ALA A 294 31.60 -18.99 -18.75
C ALA A 294 32.87 -19.39 -17.99
N THR A 295 32.73 -19.93 -16.78
CA THR A 295 33.86 -20.40 -15.97
C THR A 295 34.54 -21.63 -16.59
N ARG A 296 33.77 -22.55 -17.18
CA ARG A 296 34.32 -23.73 -17.89
C ARG A 296 35.13 -23.32 -19.12
N ASN A 297 34.61 -22.36 -19.89
CA ASN A 297 35.21 -21.93 -21.15
C ASN A 297 36.20 -20.76 -20.97
N LYS A 298 36.28 -20.16 -19.78
CA LYS A 298 37.02 -18.93 -19.47
C LYS A 298 36.66 -17.78 -20.43
N SER A 299 35.37 -17.67 -20.75
CA SER A 299 34.84 -16.66 -21.66
C SER A 299 34.06 -15.59 -20.91
N ALA A 300 34.06 -14.36 -21.41
CA ALA A 300 33.19 -13.30 -20.87
C ALA A 300 31.70 -13.65 -21.08
N ILE A 301 30.85 -13.27 -20.12
CA ILE A 301 29.40 -13.40 -20.26
C ILE A 301 28.92 -12.19 -21.06
N THR A 302 28.21 -12.41 -22.16
CA THR A 302 27.63 -11.31 -22.96
C THR A 302 26.11 -11.39 -22.88
N LEU A 303 25.49 -10.31 -22.40
CA LEU A 303 24.06 -10.16 -22.24
C LEU A 303 23.49 -9.23 -23.31
N ASN A 304 22.28 -9.52 -23.77
CA ASN A 304 21.54 -8.66 -24.68
C ASN A 304 20.59 -7.79 -23.86
N VAL A 305 20.78 -6.47 -23.92
CA VAL A 305 19.92 -5.48 -23.26
C VAL A 305 19.10 -4.75 -24.31
N PHE A 306 17.78 -4.81 -24.19
CA PHE A 306 16.84 -4.16 -25.09
C PHE A 306 16.54 -2.74 -24.63
N LEU A 307 16.62 -1.79 -25.55
CA LEU A 307 16.24 -0.40 -25.33
C LEU A 307 14.74 -0.21 -25.61
N SER A 308 14.18 0.88 -25.12
CA SER A 308 12.74 1.18 -25.25
C SER A 308 12.29 1.44 -26.68
N ASP A 309 13.19 1.78 -27.60
CA ASP A 309 12.96 1.87 -29.04
C ASP A 309 12.99 0.50 -29.75
N GLY A 310 13.40 -0.57 -29.07
CA GLY A 310 13.52 -1.93 -29.61
C GLY A 310 14.93 -2.30 -30.09
N ASN A 311 15.87 -1.36 -30.08
CA ASN A 311 17.27 -1.64 -30.37
C ASN A 311 17.87 -2.52 -29.27
N MET A 312 18.86 -3.34 -29.64
CA MET A 312 19.54 -4.24 -28.71
C MET A 312 21.02 -3.87 -28.62
N LYS A 313 21.54 -3.80 -27.38
CA LYS A 313 22.95 -3.60 -27.08
C LYS A 313 23.52 -4.84 -26.41
N LYS A 314 24.73 -5.21 -26.80
CA LYS A 314 25.47 -6.33 -26.20
C LYS A 314 26.38 -5.79 -25.10
N LEU A 315 26.13 -6.22 -23.87
CA LEU A 315 26.86 -5.82 -22.67
C LEU A 315 27.65 -7.01 -22.12
N GLN A 316 28.96 -6.87 -21.96
CA GLN A 316 29.76 -7.87 -21.25
C GLN A 316 29.62 -7.64 -19.74
N VAL A 317 29.41 -8.74 -19.03
CA VAL A 317 29.30 -8.77 -17.57
C VAL A 317 30.14 -9.89 -16.99
N ASP A 318 30.46 -9.75 -15.71
CA ASP A 318 31.00 -10.80 -14.86
C ASP A 318 30.01 -11.15 -13.76
N SER A 319 30.40 -12.07 -12.87
CA SER A 319 29.56 -12.49 -11.75
C SER A 319 29.25 -11.38 -10.75
N ALA A 320 30.08 -10.34 -10.67
CA ALA A 320 29.93 -9.25 -9.72
C ALA A 320 29.34 -7.99 -10.37
N SER A 321 29.02 -8.00 -11.67
CA SER A 321 28.45 -6.85 -12.36
C SER A 321 27.13 -6.42 -11.74
N THR A 322 27.06 -5.16 -11.34
CA THR A 322 25.86 -4.56 -10.75
C THR A 322 24.99 -3.86 -11.78
N ALA A 323 23.72 -3.63 -11.43
CA ALA A 323 22.81 -2.84 -12.25
C ALA A 323 23.36 -1.42 -12.48
N LYS A 324 23.96 -0.80 -11.46
CA LYS A 324 24.61 0.51 -11.57
C LYS A 324 25.74 0.55 -12.59
N GLU A 325 26.64 -0.43 -12.54
CA GLU A 325 27.72 -0.53 -13.53
C GLU A 325 27.16 -0.71 -14.95
N ALA A 326 26.12 -1.52 -15.12
CA ALA A 326 25.50 -1.75 -16.42
C ALA A 326 24.79 -0.51 -16.98
N VAL A 327 24.00 0.21 -16.16
CA VAL A 327 23.35 1.45 -16.59
C VAL A 327 24.40 2.49 -16.98
N GLN A 328 25.45 2.65 -16.17
CA GLN A 328 26.55 3.58 -16.47
C GLN A 328 27.22 3.26 -17.80
N GLN A 329 27.63 2.01 -18.01
CA GLN A 329 28.30 1.58 -19.24
C GLN A 329 27.39 1.68 -20.46
N LEU A 330 26.10 1.35 -20.32
CA LEU A 330 25.13 1.53 -21.39
C LEU A 330 24.96 3.02 -21.72
N ALA A 331 24.82 3.87 -20.70
CA ALA A 331 24.62 5.29 -20.86
C ALA A 331 25.81 5.96 -21.57
N GLU A 332 27.03 5.70 -21.13
CA GLU A 332 28.26 6.21 -21.76
C GLU A 332 28.38 5.76 -23.22
N HIS A 333 28.08 4.49 -23.52
CA HIS A 333 28.21 3.96 -24.87
C HIS A 333 27.11 4.46 -25.83
N ILE A 334 25.89 4.72 -25.35
CA ILE A 334 24.81 5.24 -26.19
C ILE A 334 24.76 6.78 -26.23
N GLY A 335 25.52 7.46 -25.37
CA GLY A 335 25.50 8.92 -25.25
C GLY A 335 24.30 9.45 -24.45
N LEU A 336 23.78 8.67 -23.49
CA LEU A 336 22.71 9.10 -22.59
C LEU A 336 23.31 9.93 -21.44
N SER A 337 23.05 11.23 -21.46
CA SER A 337 23.56 12.16 -20.46
C SER A 337 22.71 12.15 -19.17
N ASP A 338 21.38 12.26 -19.29
CA ASP A 338 20.45 12.09 -18.17
C ASP A 338 20.06 10.62 -18.00
N HIS A 339 20.96 9.86 -17.40
CA HIS A 339 20.75 8.46 -17.06
C HIS A 339 20.11 8.26 -15.66
N PHE A 340 19.80 9.34 -14.93
CA PHE A 340 19.13 9.22 -13.63
C PHE A 340 17.75 8.57 -13.80
N GLY A 341 17.42 7.63 -12.91
CA GLY A 341 16.14 6.95 -12.92
C GLY A 341 15.93 6.00 -14.10
N PHE A 342 16.93 5.81 -14.98
CA PHE A 342 16.97 4.64 -15.86
C PHE A 342 17.49 3.43 -15.07
N SER A 343 16.84 2.30 -15.29
CA SER A 343 17.06 1.06 -14.54
C SER A 343 17.11 -0.15 -15.46
N ILE A 344 17.84 -1.18 -15.03
CA ILE A 344 17.80 -2.50 -15.68
C ILE A 344 16.57 -3.25 -15.19
N VAL A 345 15.79 -3.77 -16.12
CA VAL A 345 14.56 -4.51 -15.85
C VAL A 345 14.65 -5.88 -16.51
N ILE A 346 14.37 -6.96 -15.77
CA ILE A 346 14.31 -8.32 -16.31
C ILE A 346 12.87 -8.79 -16.44
N SER A 347 12.55 -9.52 -17.52
CA SER A 347 11.23 -10.13 -17.71
C SER A 347 11.32 -11.64 -17.92
N ILE A 348 10.38 -12.42 -17.38
CA ILE A 348 10.24 -13.87 -17.60
C ILE A 348 8.78 -14.32 -17.45
N PHE A 349 8.24 -15.11 -18.40
CA PHE A 349 6.85 -15.64 -18.39
C PHE A 349 5.79 -14.61 -17.92
N ASP A 350 5.75 -13.43 -18.57
CA ASP A 350 4.86 -12.30 -18.28
C ASP A 350 5.08 -11.59 -16.92
N LYS A 351 6.10 -11.97 -16.16
CA LYS A 351 6.56 -11.26 -14.96
C LYS A 351 7.68 -10.29 -15.33
N ILE A 352 7.71 -9.16 -14.65
CA ILE A 352 8.74 -8.13 -14.78
C ILE A 352 9.31 -7.88 -13.39
N MET A 353 10.61 -7.63 -13.30
CA MET A 353 11.31 -7.30 -12.06
C MET A 353 12.33 -6.21 -12.36
N SER A 354 12.28 -5.11 -11.62
CA SER A 354 13.29 -4.05 -11.69
C SER A 354 14.51 -4.45 -10.87
N LEU A 355 15.70 -4.32 -11.45
CA LEU A 355 16.97 -4.37 -10.74
C LEU A 355 17.42 -2.96 -10.33
N GLY A 356 16.70 -1.91 -10.73
CA GLY A 356 17.08 -0.53 -10.45
C GLY A 356 18.38 -0.09 -11.13
N ASN A 357 19.02 0.90 -10.49
CA ASN A 357 20.35 1.45 -10.80
C ASN A 357 21.20 1.45 -9.51
N GLY A 358 21.17 0.33 -8.78
CA GLY A 358 21.82 0.17 -7.48
C GLY A 358 22.91 -0.90 -7.51
N ASN A 359 23.22 -1.42 -6.32
CA ASN A 359 24.25 -2.44 -6.12
C ASN A 359 23.74 -3.87 -6.37
N GLU A 360 22.55 -4.04 -6.95
CA GLU A 360 22.01 -5.36 -7.27
C GLU A 360 22.83 -6.03 -8.36
N HIS A 361 23.21 -7.28 -8.12
CA HIS A 361 23.94 -8.08 -9.09
C HIS A 361 23.02 -8.58 -10.20
N ILE A 362 23.38 -8.35 -11.46
CA ILE A 362 22.58 -8.77 -12.62
C ILE A 362 22.44 -10.29 -12.68
N MET A 363 23.53 -10.98 -12.36
CA MET A 363 23.56 -12.45 -12.36
C MET A 363 22.71 -13.06 -11.24
N ASP A 364 22.39 -12.33 -10.16
CA ASP A 364 21.41 -12.79 -9.16
C ASP A 364 20.00 -12.86 -9.74
N ALA A 365 19.60 -11.84 -10.50
CA ALA A 365 18.30 -11.80 -11.15
C ALA A 365 18.17 -12.90 -12.22
N ILE A 366 19.23 -13.14 -13.00
CA ILE A 366 19.26 -14.22 -13.99
C ILE A 366 19.19 -15.59 -13.32
N SER A 367 19.96 -15.82 -12.25
CA SER A 367 19.91 -17.07 -11.47
C SER A 367 18.51 -17.33 -10.90
N ASN A 368 17.83 -16.29 -10.40
CA ASN A 368 16.44 -16.40 -9.96
C ASN A 368 15.48 -16.77 -11.11
N CYS A 369 15.64 -16.15 -12.28
CA CYS A 369 14.86 -16.48 -13.47
C CYS A 369 15.05 -17.93 -13.93
N GLU A 370 16.29 -18.42 -13.92
CA GLU A 370 16.60 -19.82 -14.26
C GLU A 370 15.97 -20.80 -13.25
N GLN A 371 16.08 -20.51 -11.95
CA GLN A 371 15.42 -21.30 -10.91
C GLN A 371 13.90 -21.29 -11.09
N TYR A 372 13.29 -20.13 -11.37
CA TYR A 372 11.85 -20.03 -11.62
C TYR A 372 11.41 -20.81 -12.87
N ALA A 373 12.20 -20.78 -13.96
CA ALA A 373 11.92 -21.59 -15.14
C ALA A 373 11.97 -23.10 -14.84
N ARG A 374 12.91 -23.50 -13.98
CA ARG A 374 13.01 -24.88 -13.49
C ARG A 374 11.80 -25.32 -12.69
N GLU A 375 11.28 -24.47 -11.80
CA GLU A 375 10.04 -24.74 -11.04
C GLU A 375 8.83 -24.95 -11.98
N GLN A 376 8.84 -24.32 -13.16
CA GLN A 376 7.83 -24.51 -14.20
C GLN A 376 8.13 -25.72 -15.12
N GLY A 377 9.12 -26.54 -14.79
CA GLY A 377 9.49 -27.75 -15.54
C GLY A 377 10.36 -27.49 -16.79
N GLN A 378 10.89 -26.28 -16.98
CA GLN A 378 11.83 -25.99 -18.07
C GLN A 378 13.29 -26.19 -17.65
N ASN A 379 14.15 -26.40 -18.64
CA ASN A 379 15.59 -26.45 -18.39
C ASN A 379 16.14 -25.03 -18.17
N GLU A 380 17.04 -24.84 -17.20
CA GLU A 380 17.68 -23.56 -16.86
C GLU A 380 18.35 -22.91 -18.08
N LYS A 381 18.94 -23.72 -18.98
CA LYS A 381 19.55 -23.25 -20.22
C LYS A 381 18.56 -22.54 -21.15
N ASN A 382 17.30 -22.96 -21.13
CA ASN A 382 16.26 -22.49 -22.05
C ASN A 382 15.34 -21.46 -21.39
N ALA A 383 15.71 -20.93 -20.21
CA ALA A 383 14.91 -19.95 -19.49
C ALA A 383 14.70 -18.69 -20.36
N PRO A 384 13.46 -18.29 -20.67
CA PRO A 384 13.16 -17.24 -21.65
C PRO A 384 13.15 -15.84 -21.01
N TRP A 385 14.22 -15.49 -20.28
CA TRP A 385 14.34 -14.16 -19.68
C TRP A 385 14.91 -13.13 -20.69
N LYS A 386 14.56 -11.85 -20.50
CA LYS A 386 15.06 -10.71 -21.29
C LYS A 386 15.37 -9.52 -20.39
N LEU A 387 16.40 -8.75 -20.74
CA LEU A 387 16.82 -7.54 -20.02
C LEU A 387 16.48 -6.27 -20.80
N TYR A 388 16.02 -5.25 -20.12
CA TYR A 388 15.61 -3.97 -20.69
C TYR A 388 16.27 -2.80 -19.96
N LEU A 389 16.57 -1.72 -20.67
CA LEU A 389 16.88 -0.42 -20.08
C LEU A 389 15.64 0.47 -20.17
N ARG A 390 15.04 0.81 -19.03
CA ARG A 390 13.78 1.57 -18.95
C ARG A 390 13.88 2.70 -17.93
N LYS A 391 13.13 3.78 -18.14
CA LYS A 391 12.92 4.85 -17.15
C LYS A 391 11.98 4.33 -16.07
N GLU A 392 12.49 4.21 -14.85
CA GLU A 392 11.75 3.80 -13.65
C GLU A 392 11.30 5.01 -12.83
N MET A 393 12.07 6.11 -12.82
CA MET A 393 11.76 7.29 -12.00
C MET A 393 12.18 8.58 -12.68
N PHE A 394 11.39 9.64 -12.51
CA PHE A 394 11.76 11.01 -12.89
C PHE A 394 12.32 11.79 -11.70
N THR A 395 13.24 12.72 -11.97
CA THR A 395 13.58 13.78 -11.01
C THR A 395 12.44 14.79 -10.93
N THR A 396 12.40 15.59 -9.86
CA THR A 396 11.43 16.70 -9.75
C THR A 396 11.75 17.83 -10.73
N TRP A 397 13.01 18.02 -11.09
CA TRP A 397 13.50 19.01 -12.06
C TRP A 397 13.74 18.41 -13.45
N TYR A 398 13.03 17.35 -13.81
CA TYR A 398 13.19 16.72 -15.12
C TYR A 398 12.89 17.73 -16.23
N ASP A 399 13.84 17.85 -17.15
CA ASP A 399 13.75 18.71 -18.32
C ASP A 399 13.99 17.85 -19.57
N PRO A 400 12.93 17.55 -20.36
CA PRO A 400 13.06 16.77 -21.59
C PRO A 400 13.95 17.42 -22.66
N SER A 401 14.15 18.75 -22.60
CA SER A 401 14.96 19.45 -23.59
C SER A 401 16.46 19.26 -23.37
N ALA A 402 16.87 18.89 -22.15
CA ALA A 402 18.26 18.71 -21.74
C ALA A 402 18.95 17.51 -22.41
N ASP A 403 18.21 16.42 -22.63
CA ASP A 403 18.73 15.21 -23.26
C ASP A 403 17.74 14.65 -24.31
N PRO A 404 17.96 14.93 -25.61
CA PRO A 404 17.09 14.43 -26.68
C PRO A 404 17.02 12.90 -26.76
N LEU A 405 18.08 12.18 -26.41
CA LEU A 405 18.11 10.72 -26.45
C LEU A 405 17.29 10.14 -25.30
N ALA A 406 17.44 10.68 -24.09
CA ALA A 406 16.63 10.30 -22.95
C ALA A 406 15.13 10.48 -23.27
N THR A 407 14.76 11.65 -23.78
CA THR A 407 13.40 11.99 -24.19
C THR A 407 12.87 11.03 -25.24
N TYR A 408 13.66 10.70 -26.26
CA TYR A 408 13.26 9.72 -27.28
C TYR A 408 13.00 8.32 -26.71
N LEU A 409 13.88 7.83 -25.82
CA LEU A 409 13.72 6.51 -25.19
C LEU A 409 12.51 6.47 -24.24
N ILE A 410 12.29 7.54 -23.47
CA ILE A 410 11.15 7.69 -22.56
C ILE A 410 9.84 7.76 -23.35
N TYR A 411 9.81 8.57 -24.41
CA TYR A 411 8.69 8.66 -25.34
C TYR A 411 8.33 7.27 -25.91
N LYS A 412 9.30 6.53 -26.47
CA LYS A 412 9.07 5.17 -26.98
C LYS A 412 8.58 4.21 -25.89
N GLN A 413 9.07 4.36 -24.66
CA GLN A 413 8.58 3.59 -23.52
C GLN A 413 7.11 3.91 -23.20
N ILE A 414 6.73 5.19 -23.19
CA ILE A 414 5.36 5.65 -22.93
C ILE A 414 4.39 5.09 -23.98
N ILE A 415 4.73 5.26 -25.25
CA ILE A 415 3.94 4.77 -26.38
C ILE A 415 3.70 3.26 -26.29
N ARG A 416 4.77 2.47 -26.10
CA ARG A 416 4.63 1.01 -25.95
C ARG A 416 3.82 0.65 -24.71
N GLY A 417 4.09 1.31 -23.58
CA GLY A 417 3.36 1.09 -22.33
C GLY A 417 1.86 1.40 -22.48
N LEU A 418 1.50 2.42 -23.24
CA LEU A 418 0.11 2.74 -23.56
C LEU A 418 -0.53 1.60 -24.39
N ASN A 419 0.10 1.15 -25.48
CA ASN A 419 -0.40 0.03 -26.30
C ASN A 419 -0.62 -1.25 -25.46
N PHE A 420 0.33 -1.61 -24.60
CA PHE A 420 0.22 -2.80 -23.74
C PHE A 420 -0.75 -2.61 -22.56
N GLY A 421 -1.33 -1.43 -22.37
CA GLY A 421 -2.24 -1.10 -21.27
C GLY A 421 -1.55 -1.00 -19.91
N GLU A 422 -0.22 -0.79 -19.89
CA GLU A 422 0.58 -0.48 -18.70
C GLU A 422 0.21 0.90 -18.17
N PHE A 423 0.16 1.89 -19.07
CA PHE A 423 -0.30 3.26 -18.77
C PHE A 423 -1.76 3.43 -19.17
N ARG A 424 -2.55 4.08 -18.29
CA ARG A 424 -3.97 4.32 -18.53
C ARG A 424 -4.26 5.82 -18.48
N CYS A 425 -4.93 6.32 -19.51
CA CYS A 425 -5.45 7.68 -19.53
C CYS A 425 -6.87 7.72 -18.96
N ARG A 426 -7.30 8.91 -18.51
CA ARG A 426 -8.65 9.12 -17.96
C ARG A 426 -9.70 9.21 -19.06
N THR A 427 -9.33 9.70 -20.24
CA THR A 427 -10.24 9.89 -21.37
C THR A 427 -9.67 9.28 -22.66
N GLU A 428 -10.53 8.90 -23.60
CA GLU A 428 -10.12 8.43 -24.94
C GLU A 428 -9.47 9.55 -25.77
N LYS A 429 -9.81 10.82 -25.50
CA LYS A 429 -9.20 11.98 -26.14
C LYS A 429 -7.72 12.12 -25.82
N ASP A 430 -7.31 11.84 -24.58
CA ASP A 430 -5.89 11.85 -24.19
C ASP A 430 -5.11 10.76 -24.96
N ILE A 431 -5.72 9.59 -25.16
CA ILE A 431 -5.14 8.50 -25.94
C ILE A 431 -5.01 8.91 -27.40
N ALA A 432 -6.07 9.48 -27.98
CA ALA A 432 -6.06 9.97 -29.36
C ALA A 432 -5.03 11.08 -29.57
N MET A 433 -4.85 11.97 -28.58
CA MET A 433 -3.83 13.00 -28.58
C MET A 433 -2.42 12.39 -28.65
N ILE A 434 -2.12 11.42 -27.78
CA ILE A 434 -0.82 10.74 -27.79
C ILE A 434 -0.60 10.00 -29.11
N CYS A 435 -1.61 9.29 -29.65
CA CYS A 435 -1.50 8.59 -30.93
C CYS A 435 -1.36 9.55 -32.13
N ALA A 436 -2.02 10.72 -32.11
CA ALA A 436 -1.88 11.75 -33.14
C ALA A 436 -0.49 12.36 -33.13
N LEU A 437 0.03 12.68 -31.94
CA LEU A 437 1.40 13.15 -31.79
C LEU A 437 2.44 12.08 -32.13
N GLU A 438 2.15 10.81 -31.84
CA GLU A 438 3.00 9.70 -32.27
C GLU A 438 3.07 9.61 -33.80
N TYR A 439 1.92 9.67 -34.47
CA TYR A 439 1.88 9.72 -35.92
C TYR A 439 2.69 10.91 -36.45
N TYR A 440 2.52 12.09 -35.85
CA TYR A 440 3.24 13.30 -36.22
C TYR A 440 4.77 13.16 -36.10
N VAL A 441 5.24 12.55 -35.02
CA VAL A 441 6.66 12.33 -34.75
C VAL A 441 7.25 11.30 -35.72
N GLU A 442 6.54 10.22 -36.03
CA GLU A 442 7.07 9.13 -36.86
C GLU A 442 6.89 9.36 -38.38
N GLN A 443 5.78 9.97 -38.81
CA GLN A 443 5.40 10.10 -40.22
C GLN A 443 5.43 11.56 -40.72
N GLY A 444 5.54 12.54 -39.83
CA GLY A 444 5.59 13.97 -40.15
C GLY A 444 4.22 14.64 -40.25
N ALA A 445 4.19 15.87 -40.79
CA ALA A 445 3.00 16.72 -40.83
C ALA A 445 1.90 16.27 -41.82
N ASN A 446 2.18 15.29 -42.68
CA ASN A 446 1.26 14.83 -43.71
C ASN A 446 0.49 13.60 -43.22
N MET A 447 -0.80 13.78 -42.94
CA MET A 447 -1.69 12.69 -42.51
C MET A 447 -2.15 11.83 -43.70
N ASP A 448 -1.65 10.61 -43.79
CA ASP A 448 -2.13 9.55 -44.68
C ASP A 448 -2.94 8.50 -43.92
N SER A 449 -4.25 8.47 -44.21
CA SER A 449 -5.23 7.53 -43.67
C SER A 449 -4.86 6.05 -43.92
N ASN A 450 -4.25 5.71 -45.06
CA ASN A 450 -3.85 4.32 -45.35
C ASN A 450 -2.68 3.86 -44.49
N VAL A 451 -1.76 4.76 -44.16
CA VAL A 451 -0.63 4.49 -43.26
C VAL A 451 -1.13 4.43 -41.82
N LEU A 452 -1.97 5.39 -41.41
CA LEU A 452 -2.56 5.44 -40.08
C LEU A 452 -3.34 4.15 -39.76
N ARG A 453 -4.18 3.66 -40.69
CA ARG A 453 -4.93 2.39 -40.52
C ARG A 453 -4.06 1.19 -40.18
N LYS A 454 -2.83 1.13 -40.71
CA LYS A 454 -1.89 0.05 -40.39
C LYS A 454 -1.24 0.24 -39.03
N LEU A 455 -1.05 1.48 -38.59
CA LEU A 455 -0.37 1.84 -37.35
C LEU A 455 -1.30 1.88 -36.13
N ILE A 456 -2.62 2.09 -36.31
CA ILE A 456 -3.57 2.17 -35.18
C ILE A 456 -3.53 0.91 -34.29
N THR A 457 -3.34 -0.29 -34.86
CA THR A 457 -3.22 -1.52 -34.07
C THR A 457 -1.97 -1.56 -33.19
N ASP A 458 -0.97 -0.76 -33.52
CA ASP A 458 0.31 -0.64 -32.82
C ASP A 458 0.37 0.61 -31.91
N PHE A 459 -0.56 1.56 -32.05
CA PHE A 459 -0.60 2.78 -31.23
C PHE A 459 -1.66 2.71 -30.13
N VAL A 460 -2.84 2.17 -30.44
CA VAL A 460 -4.00 2.15 -29.53
C VAL A 460 -3.94 0.93 -28.60
N PRO A 461 -4.29 1.09 -27.30
CA PRO A 461 -4.30 -0.02 -26.36
C PRO A 461 -5.13 -1.23 -26.81
N LYS A 462 -4.56 -2.44 -26.74
CA LYS A 462 -5.20 -3.67 -27.26
C LYS A 462 -6.55 -4.00 -26.62
N ASN A 463 -6.73 -3.62 -25.35
CA ASN A 463 -7.99 -3.77 -24.63
C ASN A 463 -9.12 -2.91 -25.22
N LEU A 464 -8.78 -1.74 -25.79
CA LEU A 464 -9.72 -0.83 -26.46
C LEU A 464 -9.95 -1.22 -27.93
N MET A 465 -9.07 -2.05 -28.51
CA MET A 465 -9.15 -2.56 -29.89
C MET A 465 -10.04 -3.81 -30.06
N THR A 466 -10.84 -4.16 -29.05
CA THR A 466 -11.69 -5.38 -29.01
C THR A 466 -12.82 -5.39 -30.04
N ALA A 467 -13.06 -4.29 -30.78
CA ALA A 467 -14.21 -4.12 -31.66
C ALA A 467 -13.96 -4.11 -33.19
N GLY A 468 -12.97 -4.84 -33.73
CA GLY A 468 -12.82 -5.08 -35.18
C GLY A 468 -12.72 -3.80 -36.05
N GLU A 469 -13.01 -3.91 -37.36
CA GLU A 469 -12.87 -2.84 -38.37
C GLU A 469 -13.62 -1.53 -38.05
N LYS A 470 -14.61 -1.56 -37.15
CA LYS A 470 -15.38 -0.39 -36.70
C LYS A 470 -14.67 0.38 -35.61
N SER A 471 -13.97 -0.30 -34.70
CA SER A 471 -13.11 0.32 -33.70
C SER A 471 -11.97 1.08 -34.38
N LEU A 472 -11.39 0.46 -35.41
CA LEU A 472 -10.33 1.06 -36.22
C LEU A 472 -10.77 2.39 -36.85
N ARG A 473 -12.03 2.50 -37.29
CA ARG A 473 -12.56 3.74 -37.87
C ARG A 473 -12.78 4.86 -36.85
N ILE A 474 -13.18 4.56 -35.59
CA ILE A 474 -13.26 5.63 -34.56
C ILE A 474 -11.91 6.24 -34.36
N TRP A 475 -10.93 5.36 -34.13
CA TRP A 475 -9.61 5.79 -33.73
C TRP A 475 -8.96 6.51 -34.90
N GLU A 476 -9.21 6.06 -36.13
CA GLU A 476 -8.83 6.80 -37.33
C GLU A 476 -9.44 8.20 -37.36
N GLU A 477 -10.76 8.34 -37.23
CA GLU A 477 -11.43 9.65 -37.26
C GLU A 477 -10.97 10.57 -36.13
N LEU A 478 -10.90 10.04 -34.91
CA LEU A 478 -10.52 10.79 -33.71
C LEU A 478 -9.04 11.21 -33.75
N ILE A 479 -8.14 10.35 -34.23
CA ILE A 479 -6.72 10.68 -34.39
C ILE A 479 -6.55 11.73 -35.49
N ILE A 480 -7.26 11.63 -36.61
CA ILE A 480 -7.18 12.61 -37.71
C ILE A 480 -7.71 13.97 -37.24
N GLU A 481 -8.85 14.01 -36.54
CA GLU A 481 -9.42 15.24 -35.98
C GLU A 481 -8.47 15.89 -34.97
N THR A 482 -7.91 15.08 -34.07
CA THR A 482 -6.96 15.56 -33.06
C THR A 482 -5.68 16.05 -33.73
N PHE A 483 -5.15 15.35 -34.74
CA PHE A 483 -3.97 15.76 -35.49
C PHE A 483 -4.17 17.08 -36.23
N ALA A 484 -5.30 17.28 -36.89
CA ALA A 484 -5.59 18.50 -37.65
C ALA A 484 -5.81 19.72 -36.75
N SER A 485 -6.39 19.51 -35.57
CA SER A 485 -6.65 20.59 -34.60
C SER A 485 -5.41 20.98 -33.80
N ASN A 486 -4.43 20.07 -33.65
CA ASN A 486 -3.26 20.24 -32.79
C ASN A 486 -2.32 21.38 -33.22
N GLU A 487 -1.86 22.17 -32.24
CA GLU A 487 -0.94 23.28 -32.44
C GLU A 487 0.47 22.83 -32.88
N TYR A 488 1.02 21.73 -32.33
CA TYR A 488 2.37 21.25 -32.67
C TYR A 488 2.52 20.88 -34.15
N VAL A 489 1.45 20.33 -34.73
CA VAL A 489 1.40 19.96 -36.15
C VAL A 489 1.41 21.23 -37.02
N LYS A 490 0.65 22.26 -36.61
CA LYS A 490 0.57 23.55 -37.30
C LYS A 490 1.86 24.37 -37.19
N SER A 491 2.53 24.32 -36.03
CA SER A 491 3.79 25.02 -35.77
C SER A 491 5.03 24.31 -36.31
N GLY A 492 4.94 23.03 -36.67
CA GLY A 492 6.07 22.31 -37.24
C GLY A 492 7.09 21.82 -36.21
N THR A 493 6.66 21.49 -34.99
CA THR A 493 7.55 21.24 -33.84
C THR A 493 7.43 19.82 -33.26
N PRO A 494 7.87 18.76 -33.96
CA PRO A 494 7.75 17.37 -33.51
C PRO A 494 8.61 17.06 -32.28
N LYS A 495 9.72 17.77 -32.10
CA LYS A 495 10.57 17.63 -30.92
C LYS A 495 9.83 18.04 -29.64
N GLN A 496 9.17 19.19 -29.66
CA GLN A 496 8.38 19.68 -28.52
C GLN A 496 7.21 18.76 -28.19
N ALA A 497 6.56 18.18 -29.21
CA ALA A 497 5.51 17.18 -28.99
C ALA A 497 6.01 15.96 -28.18
N MET A 498 7.21 15.45 -28.48
CA MET A 498 7.81 14.36 -27.68
C MET A 498 8.14 14.79 -26.26
N GLU A 499 8.72 15.99 -26.11
CA GLU A 499 9.07 16.59 -24.82
C GLU A 499 7.83 16.71 -23.93
N ASP A 500 6.71 17.21 -24.48
CA ASP A 500 5.45 17.40 -23.76
C ASP A 500 4.73 16.08 -23.43
N ILE A 501 4.85 15.03 -24.26
CA ILE A 501 4.37 13.68 -23.90
C ILE A 501 5.12 13.16 -22.67
N CYS A 502 6.44 13.38 -22.60
CA CYS A 502 7.24 12.96 -21.45
C CYS A 502 6.85 13.71 -20.18
N LEU A 503 6.59 15.02 -20.27
CA LEU A 503 6.09 15.82 -19.15
C LEU A 503 4.67 15.39 -18.73
N PHE A 504 3.79 15.13 -19.69
CA PHE A 504 2.45 14.61 -19.41
C PHE A 504 2.51 13.29 -18.63
N ALA A 505 3.41 12.38 -19.01
CA ALA A 505 3.62 11.12 -18.31
C ALA A 505 4.14 11.32 -16.88
N GLN A 506 5.11 12.22 -16.68
CA GLN A 506 5.64 12.57 -15.36
C GLN A 506 4.53 13.11 -14.43
N LEU A 507 3.65 13.98 -14.94
CA LEU A 507 2.58 14.61 -14.17
C LEU A 507 1.40 13.67 -13.90
N THR A 508 1.02 12.85 -14.89
CA THR A 508 -0.20 12.03 -14.83
C THR A 508 0.04 10.68 -14.18
N TRP A 509 1.23 10.10 -14.35
CA TRP A 509 1.56 8.73 -13.94
C TRP A 509 2.69 8.65 -12.90
N SER A 510 2.79 9.63 -12.00
CA SER A 510 3.86 9.70 -10.98
C SER A 510 4.04 8.41 -10.16
N MET A 511 2.95 7.73 -9.79
CA MET A 511 3.00 6.44 -9.10
C MET A 511 3.63 5.34 -9.97
N TYR A 512 3.36 5.31 -11.27
CA TYR A 512 4.00 4.32 -12.16
C TYR A 512 5.51 4.56 -12.30
N PHE A 513 5.94 5.81 -12.16
CA PHE A 513 7.35 6.22 -12.16
C PHE A 513 7.90 6.40 -10.74
N SER A 514 7.56 5.47 -9.85
CA SER A 514 8.05 5.41 -8.47
C SER A 514 8.99 4.22 -8.26
N ARG A 515 10.02 4.41 -7.43
CA ARG A 515 10.77 3.29 -6.84
C ARG A 515 10.06 2.81 -5.58
N TYR A 516 9.86 1.50 -5.50
CA TYR A 516 9.11 0.86 -4.41
C TYR A 516 10.04 0.05 -3.51
N PHE A 517 9.85 0.19 -2.19
CA PHE A 517 10.63 -0.51 -1.17
C PHE A 517 9.71 -1.09 -0.09
N GLU A 518 9.88 -2.37 0.26
CA GLU A 518 9.11 -2.99 1.34
C GLU A 518 9.65 -2.52 2.70
N ALA A 519 8.77 -2.13 3.61
CA ALA A 519 9.16 -1.66 4.93
C ALA A 519 8.11 -2.05 5.99
N VAL A 520 8.58 -2.33 7.20
CA VAL A 520 7.71 -2.59 8.36
C VAL A 520 7.92 -1.47 9.37
N ARG A 521 6.87 -0.72 9.65
CA ARG A 521 6.90 0.37 10.61
C ARG A 521 7.09 -0.19 12.03
N THR A 522 8.08 0.33 12.75
CA THR A 522 8.39 -0.06 14.12
C THR A 522 8.01 1.01 15.13
N ALA A 523 8.18 2.29 14.76
CA ALA A 523 7.85 3.43 15.60
C ALA A 523 7.44 4.66 14.75
N GLY A 524 7.09 5.75 15.42
CA GLY A 524 6.58 6.96 14.79
C GLY A 524 5.06 7.05 14.67
N PRO A 525 4.53 7.98 13.86
CA PRO A 525 3.09 8.13 13.62
C PRO A 525 2.49 6.81 13.14
N LYS A 526 1.35 6.41 13.69
CA LYS A 526 0.76 5.10 13.39
C LYS A 526 0.04 5.15 12.06
N LEU A 527 0.18 4.10 11.25
CA LEU A 527 -0.50 3.97 9.97
C LEU A 527 -1.60 2.91 10.08
N ILE A 528 -2.51 2.85 9.10
CA ILE A 528 -3.58 1.84 9.06
C ILE A 528 -2.99 0.42 9.14
N THR A 529 -1.82 0.21 8.50
CA THR A 529 -1.06 -1.03 8.55
C THR A 529 0.40 -0.73 8.88
N ASP A 530 1.07 -1.61 9.65
CA ASP A 530 2.51 -1.49 9.91
C ASP A 530 3.35 -2.06 8.75
N ASN A 531 2.79 -2.98 7.96
CA ASN A 531 3.37 -3.40 6.69
C ASN A 531 3.04 -2.34 5.63
N VAL A 532 4.08 -1.71 5.09
CA VAL A 532 3.93 -0.64 4.11
C VAL A 532 4.93 -0.82 2.97
N VAL A 533 4.61 -0.22 1.84
CA VAL A 533 5.54 -0.03 0.73
C VAL A 533 5.85 1.45 0.63
N ILE A 534 7.13 1.80 0.70
CA ILE A 534 7.61 3.17 0.52
C ILE A 534 7.80 3.40 -0.98
N ALA A 535 7.03 4.30 -1.57
CA ALA A 535 7.10 4.69 -2.97
C ALA A 535 7.72 6.09 -3.09
N ILE A 536 8.83 6.22 -3.81
CA ILE A 536 9.59 7.46 -3.97
C ILE A 536 9.54 7.88 -5.44
N ASN A 537 9.06 9.09 -5.73
CA ASN A 537 8.94 9.62 -7.09
C ASN A 537 9.26 11.12 -7.19
N SER A 538 8.97 11.74 -8.33
CA SER A 538 9.24 13.15 -8.58
C SER A 538 8.47 14.11 -7.65
N ASN A 539 7.36 13.69 -7.07
CA ASN A 539 6.48 14.55 -6.26
C ASN A 539 6.83 14.48 -4.78
N GLY A 540 7.21 13.30 -4.28
CA GLY A 540 7.49 13.10 -2.86
C GLY A 540 7.71 11.64 -2.48
N VAL A 541 7.55 11.38 -1.18
CA VAL A 541 7.60 10.05 -0.57
C VAL A 541 6.19 9.66 -0.15
N TYR A 542 5.71 8.53 -0.67
CA TYR A 542 4.39 7.99 -0.41
C TYR A 542 4.52 6.69 0.38
N LEU A 543 3.70 6.54 1.42
CA LEU A 543 3.56 5.28 2.15
C LEU A 543 2.29 4.61 1.64
N VAL A 544 2.38 3.43 1.04
CA VAL A 544 1.22 2.73 0.46
C VAL A 544 1.02 1.36 1.09
N ASP A 545 -0.21 0.88 1.12
CA ASP A 545 -0.55 -0.47 1.56
C ASP A 545 -0.47 -1.51 0.41
N GLU A 546 -0.71 -2.78 0.74
CA GLU A 546 -0.75 -3.87 -0.25
C GLU A 546 -1.89 -3.75 -1.29
N THR A 547 -2.86 -2.87 -1.06
CA THR A 547 -3.99 -2.58 -1.98
C THR A 547 -3.77 -1.32 -2.81
N GLU A 548 -2.55 -0.77 -2.81
CA GLU A 548 -2.17 0.48 -3.51
C GLU A 548 -2.84 1.74 -2.96
N GLN A 549 -3.35 1.70 -1.74
CA GLN A 549 -3.88 2.90 -1.10
C GLN A 549 -2.74 3.68 -0.44
N VAL A 550 -2.69 4.97 -0.74
CA VAL A 550 -1.78 5.92 -0.08
C VAL A 550 -2.24 6.12 1.36
N LEU A 551 -1.41 5.66 2.30
CA LEU A 551 -1.56 5.82 3.75
C LEU A 551 -1.05 7.17 4.23
N ALA A 552 0.06 7.64 3.65
CA ALA A 552 0.62 8.96 3.92
C ALA A 552 1.36 9.50 2.68
N GLU A 553 1.36 10.81 2.53
CA GLU A 553 2.10 11.55 1.51
C GLU A 553 2.98 12.58 2.22
N LEU A 554 4.28 12.52 1.97
CA LEU A 554 5.28 13.43 2.52
C LEU A 554 5.94 14.17 1.34
N SER A 555 5.72 15.47 1.25
CA SER A 555 6.41 16.30 0.27
C SER A 555 7.89 16.47 0.65
N TYR A 556 8.79 16.64 -0.33
CA TYR A 556 10.21 16.83 -0.04
C TYR A 556 10.48 18.05 0.86
N ALA A 557 9.65 19.09 0.79
CA ALA A 557 9.77 20.26 1.65
C ALA A 557 9.31 20.04 3.10
N GLU A 558 8.64 18.91 3.40
CA GLU A 558 8.29 18.49 4.77
C GLU A 558 9.38 17.63 5.43
N LEU A 559 10.34 17.12 4.66
CA LEU A 559 11.38 16.24 5.18
C LEU A 559 12.53 17.07 5.76
N CYS A 560 12.81 16.88 7.04
CA CYS A 560 13.94 17.51 7.72
C CYS A 560 15.21 16.67 7.60
N GLN A 561 15.10 15.38 7.95
CA GLN A 561 16.23 14.48 8.02
C GLN A 561 15.79 13.05 7.71
N VAL A 562 16.61 12.32 6.95
CA VAL A 562 16.42 10.90 6.66
C VAL A 562 17.72 10.18 6.93
N THR A 563 17.69 9.20 7.84
CA THR A 563 18.89 8.44 8.26
C THR A 563 18.59 6.94 8.34
N CYS A 564 19.64 6.12 8.31
CA CYS A 564 19.52 4.70 8.61
C CYS A 564 20.57 4.26 9.64
N VAL A 565 20.22 3.23 10.41
CA VAL A 565 21.09 2.57 11.39
C VAL A 565 21.15 1.10 11.02
N SER A 566 22.35 0.61 10.69
CA SER A 566 22.60 -0.81 10.43
C SER A 566 23.12 -1.49 11.70
N VAL A 567 22.63 -2.70 11.98
CA VAL A 567 23.10 -3.54 13.09
C VAL A 567 24.05 -4.59 12.53
N GLU A 568 25.28 -4.67 13.05
CA GLU A 568 26.36 -5.53 12.51
C GLU A 568 26.00 -7.03 12.43
N SER A 569 25.00 -7.50 13.20
CA SER A 569 24.52 -8.88 13.24
C SER A 569 23.36 -9.21 12.29
N SER A 570 22.75 -8.22 11.63
CA SER A 570 21.53 -8.44 10.83
C SER A 570 21.53 -7.69 9.49
N ASN A 571 20.97 -8.31 8.45
CA ASN A 571 20.79 -7.69 7.13
C ASN A 571 19.61 -6.69 7.08
N ILE A 572 18.94 -6.44 8.21
CA ILE A 572 17.79 -5.54 8.30
C ILE A 572 18.26 -4.26 8.97
N SER A 573 18.06 -3.13 8.31
CA SER A 573 18.43 -1.81 8.83
C SER A 573 17.18 -1.06 9.29
N GLU A 574 17.38 -0.17 10.26
CA GLU A 574 16.34 0.74 10.75
C GLU A 574 16.45 2.07 10.00
N LEU A 575 15.35 2.52 9.40
CA LEU A 575 15.20 3.75 8.63
C LEU A 575 14.41 4.76 9.46
N HIS A 576 14.92 5.98 9.56
CA HIS A 576 14.29 7.10 10.25
C HIS A 576 13.98 8.21 9.25
N ILE A 577 12.73 8.68 9.21
CA ILE A 577 12.27 9.79 8.38
C ILE A 577 11.66 10.84 9.31
N GLU A 578 12.38 11.94 9.52
CA GLU A 578 11.95 13.06 10.36
C GLU A 578 11.28 14.16 9.51
N THR A 579 10.11 14.60 9.94
CA THR A 579 9.34 15.67 9.29
C THR A 579 9.48 17.02 10.01
N VAL A 580 9.08 18.12 9.36
CA VAL A 580 9.04 19.49 9.93
C VAL A 580 8.21 19.57 11.22
N GLN A 581 7.24 18.67 11.39
CA GLN A 581 6.43 18.57 12.60
C GLN A 581 7.15 17.87 13.77
N LYS A 582 8.43 17.47 13.58
CA LYS A 582 9.23 16.64 14.49
C LYS A 582 8.63 15.26 14.74
N GLU A 583 7.94 14.73 13.74
CA GLU A 583 7.52 13.33 13.73
C GLU A 583 8.65 12.51 13.09
N ASP A 584 9.08 11.45 13.78
CA ASP A 584 10.07 10.50 13.26
C ASP A 584 9.36 9.20 12.91
N PHE A 585 9.23 8.90 11.62
CA PHE A 585 8.76 7.60 11.15
C PHE A 585 9.92 6.60 11.15
N THR A 586 9.79 5.54 11.94
CA THR A 586 10.82 4.50 12.03
C THR A 586 10.34 3.22 11.37
N PHE A 587 11.14 2.70 10.44
CA PHE A 587 10.86 1.48 9.69
C PHE A 587 12.02 0.50 9.75
N LYS A 588 11.73 -0.80 9.68
CA LYS A 588 12.71 -1.84 9.37
C LYS A 588 12.58 -2.26 7.92
N CYS A 589 13.66 -2.19 7.15
CA CYS A 589 13.71 -2.62 5.76
C CYS A 589 15.12 -3.11 5.37
N TYR A 590 15.19 -3.89 4.29
CA TYR A 590 16.47 -4.38 3.76
C TYR A 590 17.21 -3.29 2.98
N GLU A 591 16.47 -2.47 2.23
CA GLU A 591 17.03 -1.41 1.37
C GLU A 591 17.04 -0.02 2.03
N ALA A 592 17.17 0.07 3.36
CA ALA A 592 17.17 1.36 4.08
C ALA A 592 18.23 2.34 3.55
N ALA A 593 19.44 1.83 3.26
CA ALA A 593 20.54 2.64 2.73
C ALA A 593 20.20 3.25 1.35
N ASP A 594 19.57 2.47 0.46
CA ASP A 594 19.16 2.93 -0.86
C ASP A 594 18.08 4.02 -0.78
N ILE A 595 17.14 3.87 0.16
CA ILE A 595 16.09 4.86 0.44
C ILE A 595 16.71 6.18 0.91
N VAL A 596 17.62 6.11 1.88
CA VAL A 596 18.33 7.28 2.43
C VAL A 596 19.14 7.99 1.34
N GLU A 597 19.90 7.24 0.54
CA GLU A 597 20.69 7.79 -0.56
C GLU A 597 19.80 8.51 -1.58
N LEU A 598 18.68 7.88 -1.98
CA LEU A 598 17.75 8.44 -2.96
C LEU A 598 17.04 9.70 -2.45
N ILE A 599 16.49 9.68 -1.23
CA ILE A 599 15.80 10.85 -0.67
C ILE A 599 16.78 11.99 -0.45
N ASN A 600 17.96 11.74 0.12
CA ASN A 600 18.96 12.79 0.32
C ASN A 600 19.49 13.36 -1.00
N PHE A 601 19.63 12.54 -2.03
CA PHE A 601 19.94 13.00 -3.39
C PHE A 601 18.87 13.96 -3.91
N MET A 602 17.58 13.63 -3.74
CA MET A 602 16.46 14.50 -4.14
C MET A 602 16.44 15.81 -3.34
N LEU A 603 16.56 15.73 -2.02
CA LEU A 603 16.55 16.90 -1.12
C LEU A 603 17.69 17.86 -1.42
N LYS A 604 18.92 17.35 -1.60
CA LYS A 604 20.09 18.18 -1.92
C LYS A 604 19.88 18.95 -3.23
N ASN A 605 19.52 18.23 -4.30
CA ASN A 605 19.36 18.83 -5.62
C ASN A 605 18.17 19.80 -5.72
N LEU A 606 17.08 19.53 -4.98
CA LEU A 606 15.96 20.45 -4.85
C LEU A 606 16.36 21.73 -4.13
N LYS A 607 17.07 21.62 -3.00
CA LYS A 607 17.54 22.79 -2.25
C LYS A 607 18.49 23.64 -3.10
N GLU A 608 19.42 23.04 -3.84
CA GLU A 608 20.34 23.79 -4.72
C GLU A 608 19.60 24.61 -5.79
N ARG A 609 18.48 24.10 -6.32
CA ARG A 609 17.68 24.72 -7.40
C ARG A 609 16.50 25.56 -6.90
N SER A 610 16.21 25.51 -5.60
CA SER A 610 15.05 26.17 -5.02
C SER A 610 15.15 27.69 -5.15
N LYS A 611 14.00 28.32 -5.39
CA LYS A 611 13.80 29.78 -5.33
C LYS A 611 13.02 30.21 -4.09
N PHE A 612 12.88 29.32 -3.11
CA PHE A 612 12.05 29.53 -1.93
C PHE A 612 12.81 29.15 -0.66
N GLY A 613 12.75 30.02 0.33
CA GLY A 613 13.26 29.79 1.67
C GLY A 613 12.23 30.18 2.73
N ILE A 614 12.45 29.72 3.95
CA ILE A 614 11.64 30.06 5.12
C ILE A 614 12.50 30.74 6.16
N ALA A 615 11.99 31.83 6.76
CA ALA A 615 12.67 32.49 7.86
C ALA A 615 12.66 31.60 9.11
N ILE A 616 13.83 31.28 9.65
CA ILE A 616 14.00 30.44 10.84
C ILE A 616 14.06 31.24 12.15
N GLU A 617 14.32 32.55 12.07
CA GLU A 617 14.28 33.50 13.19
C GLU A 617 13.65 34.83 12.76
N ASP A 618 13.26 35.66 13.74
CA ASP A 618 12.76 37.01 13.49
C ASP A 618 13.91 37.95 13.15
N TYR A 619 13.80 38.70 12.05
CA TYR A 619 14.78 39.72 11.68
C TYR A 619 14.09 41.08 11.49
N LYS A 620 14.52 42.05 12.32
CA LYS A 620 14.00 43.42 12.32
C LYS A 620 15.16 44.39 12.04
N PRO A 621 15.23 45.03 10.86
CA PRO A 621 16.28 46.01 10.58
C PRO A 621 16.16 47.24 11.51
N ALA A 622 17.30 47.76 11.97
CA ALA A 622 17.35 48.96 12.80
C ALA A 622 16.84 50.20 12.03
N LEU A 623 16.39 51.24 12.74
CA LEU A 623 15.78 52.45 12.15
C LEU A 623 16.69 53.16 11.11
N GLU A 624 18.01 53.01 11.22
CA GLU A 624 19.01 53.59 10.31
C GLU A 624 19.29 52.72 9.06
N GLU A 625 18.82 51.47 9.02
CA GLU A 625 19.13 50.48 7.98
C GLU A 625 17.88 49.93 7.27
N ARG A 626 16.74 50.64 7.37
CA ARG A 626 15.44 50.24 6.79
C ARG A 626 15.37 50.37 5.27
N GLU A 627 16.21 51.20 4.64
CA GLU A 627 16.20 51.34 3.18
C GLU A 627 16.77 50.07 2.54
N GLY A 628 15.90 49.28 1.92
CA GLY A 628 16.27 48.12 1.11
C GLY A 628 16.39 46.78 1.84
N ARG A 629 16.10 46.69 3.16
CA ARG A 629 16.16 45.41 3.92
C ARG A 629 14.78 44.90 4.30
N LEU A 630 14.57 43.59 4.20
CA LEU A 630 13.30 42.93 4.52
C LEU A 630 13.08 42.80 6.03
N PHE A 631 11.83 42.99 6.45
CA PHE A 631 11.34 42.59 7.76
C PHE A 631 10.85 41.14 7.68
N LEU A 632 11.42 40.26 8.48
CA LEU A 632 11.09 38.83 8.47
C LEU A 632 10.58 38.40 9.83
N LEU A 633 9.44 37.71 9.87
CA LEU A 633 9.03 36.94 11.03
C LEU A 633 9.34 35.47 10.80
N LYS A 634 9.65 34.77 11.89
CA LYS A 634 9.88 33.33 11.84
C LYS A 634 8.67 32.60 11.24
N GLY A 635 8.94 31.77 10.24
CA GLY A 635 7.93 31.05 9.47
C GLY A 635 7.40 31.81 8.25
N ASP A 636 7.90 33.01 7.95
CA ASP A 636 7.57 33.70 6.70
C ASP A 636 8.31 33.11 5.50
N LEU A 637 7.59 33.09 4.37
CA LEU A 637 8.13 32.64 3.09
C LEU A 637 8.94 33.77 2.46
N VAL A 638 10.18 33.45 2.08
CA VAL A 638 11.06 34.32 1.31
C VAL A 638 11.20 33.72 -0.09
N GLN A 639 10.75 34.46 -1.10
CA GLN A 639 10.99 34.11 -2.50
C GLN A 639 12.29 34.77 -2.96
N PHE A 640 13.22 33.99 -3.49
CA PHE A 640 14.49 34.50 -4.00
C PHE A 640 14.29 35.20 -5.35
N ASP A 641 15.13 36.19 -5.63
CA ASP A 641 15.11 36.89 -6.91
C ASP A 641 15.53 35.98 -8.07
N ALA A 642 15.30 36.41 -9.32
CA ALA A 642 15.49 35.60 -10.52
C ALA A 642 16.90 34.99 -10.65
N ASP A 643 17.92 35.73 -10.24
CA ASP A 643 19.36 35.36 -10.29
C ASP A 643 19.87 34.65 -9.03
N THR A 644 19.03 34.54 -7.99
CA THR A 644 19.40 33.92 -6.72
C THR A 644 18.81 32.52 -6.61
N THR A 645 19.66 31.53 -6.32
CA THR A 645 19.26 30.13 -6.10
C THR A 645 19.62 29.67 -4.69
N GLY A 646 18.94 28.63 -4.23
CA GLY A 646 19.24 28.03 -2.94
C GLY A 646 20.69 27.55 -2.80
N ALA A 647 21.38 27.21 -3.89
CA ALA A 647 22.81 26.92 -3.87
C ALA A 647 23.65 28.11 -3.37
N GLN A 648 23.35 29.33 -3.82
CA GLN A 648 24.05 30.55 -3.37
C GLN A 648 23.76 30.87 -1.91
N VAL A 649 22.51 30.66 -1.47
CA VAL A 649 22.11 30.81 -0.06
C VAL A 649 22.85 29.80 0.82
N MET A 650 22.93 28.53 0.41
CA MET A 650 23.63 27.47 1.16
C MET A 650 25.16 27.62 1.14
N ALA A 651 25.74 28.19 0.07
CA ALA A 651 27.18 28.44 -0.01
C ALA A 651 27.64 29.56 0.94
N GLY A 652 26.76 30.49 1.32
CA GLY A 652 27.04 31.55 2.28
C GLY A 652 28.06 32.59 1.81
N GLU A 653 28.33 32.69 0.50
CA GLU A 653 29.35 33.59 -0.05
C GLU A 653 29.00 35.08 0.13
N LYS A 654 27.71 35.41 0.10
CA LYS A 654 27.18 36.75 0.35
C LYS A 654 26.32 36.74 1.60
N ARG A 655 26.51 37.74 2.47
CA ARG A 655 25.75 37.88 3.71
C ARG A 655 24.29 38.29 3.48
N TRP A 656 24.06 39.05 2.42
CA TRP A 656 22.75 39.61 2.04
C TRP A 656 22.42 39.19 0.62
N LEU A 657 21.19 38.75 0.40
CA LEU A 657 20.68 38.37 -0.92
C LEU A 657 19.32 39.02 -1.17
N PRO A 658 19.01 39.40 -2.41
CA PRO A 658 17.73 39.99 -2.77
C PRO A 658 16.61 38.95 -2.75
N GLY A 659 15.43 39.35 -2.26
CA GLY A 659 14.25 38.51 -2.23
C GLY A 659 12.96 39.31 -2.05
N ILE A 660 11.86 38.56 -2.00
CA ILE A 660 10.50 39.09 -1.83
C ILE A 660 9.85 38.39 -0.65
N CYS A 661 9.32 39.17 0.29
CA CYS A 661 8.54 38.68 1.42
C CYS A 661 7.34 39.60 1.65
N ASN A 662 6.14 39.04 1.85
CA ASN A 662 4.90 39.81 2.03
C ASN A 662 4.65 40.90 0.95
N GLU A 663 5.00 40.60 -0.31
CA GLU A 663 4.93 41.53 -1.45
C GLU A 663 5.90 42.72 -1.41
N GLU A 664 6.78 42.80 -0.41
CA GLU A 664 7.86 43.78 -0.35
C GLU A 664 9.16 43.20 -0.93
N LEU A 665 9.86 44.00 -1.74
CA LEU A 665 11.15 43.65 -2.32
C LEU A 665 12.28 44.26 -1.48
N GLY A 666 13.29 43.45 -1.14
CA GLY A 666 14.45 43.90 -0.39
C GLY A 666 15.47 42.79 -0.16
N GLU A 667 16.51 43.08 0.61
CA GLU A 667 17.55 42.12 0.94
C GLU A 667 17.24 41.39 2.26
N PHE A 668 17.51 40.08 2.29
CA PHE A 668 17.43 39.26 3.50
C PHE A 668 18.81 38.73 3.90
N PRO A 669 19.04 38.51 5.21
CA PRO A 669 20.26 37.87 5.69
C PRO A 669 20.20 36.35 5.49
N VAL A 670 21.25 35.79 4.90
CA VAL A 670 21.33 34.35 4.57
C VAL A 670 21.25 33.45 5.81
N GLU A 671 21.82 33.89 6.93
CA GLU A 671 21.85 33.14 8.19
C GLU A 671 20.45 32.89 8.79
N VAL A 672 19.46 33.70 8.41
CA VAL A 672 18.12 33.69 9.01
C VAL A 672 17.10 32.98 8.11
N VAL A 673 17.51 32.50 6.93
CA VAL A 673 16.63 31.86 5.94
C VAL A 673 17.13 30.46 5.61
N SER A 674 16.29 29.46 5.84
CA SER A 674 16.56 28.07 5.43
C SER A 674 15.92 27.78 4.07
N VAL A 675 16.68 27.15 3.17
CA VAL A 675 16.20 26.82 1.82
C VAL A 675 15.22 25.64 1.86
N LEU A 676 14.04 25.83 1.27
CA LEU A 676 13.02 24.78 1.15
C LEU A 676 13.34 23.88 -0.05
N ALA A 677 13.15 22.57 0.11
CA ALA A 677 13.32 21.60 -0.97
C ALA A 677 12.11 21.57 -1.92
N THR A 678 11.89 22.64 -2.68
CA THR A 678 10.79 22.75 -3.67
C THR A 678 11.17 23.66 -4.84
N LEU A 679 10.60 23.39 -6.01
CA LEU A 679 10.73 24.23 -7.21
C LEU A 679 9.48 25.10 -7.45
N VAL A 680 8.36 24.72 -6.85
CA VAL A 680 7.08 25.42 -6.97
C VAL A 680 6.77 26.11 -5.65
N ARG A 681 6.02 27.22 -5.71
CA ARG A 681 5.60 27.97 -4.53
C ARG A 681 4.92 27.02 -3.52
N PRO A 682 5.38 26.96 -2.26
CA PRO A 682 4.78 26.12 -1.22
C PRO A 682 3.28 26.36 -1.04
N SER A 683 2.53 25.28 -0.77
CA SER A 683 1.10 25.38 -0.46
C SER A 683 0.84 26.10 0.87
N ALA A 684 -0.35 26.70 1.03
CA ALA A 684 -0.73 27.36 2.28
C ALA A 684 -0.67 26.39 3.49
N LYS A 685 -1.00 25.12 3.28
CA LYS A 685 -0.90 24.05 4.28
C LYS A 685 0.55 23.88 4.76
N LEU A 686 1.51 23.78 3.83
CA LEU A 686 2.92 23.63 4.18
C LEU A 686 3.46 24.85 4.93
N LEU A 687 3.12 26.06 4.48
CA LEU A 687 3.52 27.29 5.18
C LEU A 687 2.95 27.36 6.59
N GLN A 688 1.71 26.93 6.79
CA GLN A 688 1.11 26.83 8.11
C GLN A 688 1.87 25.83 9.00
N LEU A 689 2.30 24.68 8.47
CA LEU A 689 3.12 23.71 9.22
C LEU A 689 4.44 24.32 9.74
N TYR A 690 5.10 25.14 8.92
CA TYR A 690 6.30 25.84 9.33
C TYR A 690 6.03 26.96 10.35
N LYS A 691 4.90 27.66 10.25
CA LYS A 691 4.48 28.65 11.26
C LYS A 691 4.11 27.99 12.59
N GLU A 692 3.40 26.86 12.53
CA GLU A 692 3.08 26.05 13.71
C GLU A 692 4.35 25.45 14.33
N SER A 693 5.30 24.93 13.52
CA SER A 693 6.57 24.43 14.05
C SER A 693 7.43 25.54 14.67
N ALA A 694 7.35 26.76 14.13
CA ALA A 694 8.01 27.95 14.65
C ALA A 694 7.48 28.39 16.04
N GLU A 695 6.17 28.35 16.23
CA GLU A 695 5.49 28.59 17.52
C GLU A 695 5.69 27.40 18.50
N ASN A 696 5.85 26.19 17.98
CA ASN A 696 6.00 24.95 18.75
C ASN A 696 7.45 24.64 19.19
N VAL A 697 8.44 25.51 18.97
CA VAL A 697 9.81 25.28 19.50
C VAL A 697 9.83 25.24 21.04
N HIS A 698 8.83 25.81 21.73
CA HIS A 698 8.65 25.65 23.18
C HIS A 698 7.70 24.51 23.59
N LYS A 699 7.11 23.76 22.65
CA LYS A 699 6.12 22.72 22.93
C LYS A 699 6.16 21.63 21.87
N ARG A 700 7.10 20.68 22.03
CA ARG A 700 6.97 19.23 21.71
C ARG A 700 8.36 18.58 21.71
N ASN A 701 8.90 18.47 22.92
CA ASN A 701 9.52 17.23 23.34
C ASN A 701 8.56 16.69 24.40
N LEU A 702 7.96 15.53 24.19
CA LEU A 702 7.18 14.81 25.21
C LEU A 702 8.13 14.25 26.29
N LYS A 703 8.88 15.14 26.96
CA LYS A 703 9.10 14.98 28.38
C LYS A 703 7.86 15.59 29.03
N SER A 704 7.15 14.80 29.86
CA SER A 704 6.08 15.32 30.72
C SER A 704 6.51 16.68 31.25
N VAL A 705 5.67 17.71 31.15
CA VAL A 705 5.88 18.93 31.93
C VAL A 705 5.98 18.46 33.37
N LYS A 706 7.19 18.44 33.95
CA LYS A 706 7.37 18.13 35.36
C LYS A 706 6.71 19.28 36.10
N TYR A 707 5.45 19.10 36.46
CA TYR A 707 4.69 20.10 37.19
C TYR A 707 5.43 20.44 38.47
N THR A 708 5.72 21.72 38.67
CA THR A 708 6.25 22.19 39.96
C THR A 708 5.23 21.89 41.07
N THR A 709 5.69 21.75 42.31
CA THR A 709 4.81 21.51 43.47
C THR A 709 3.69 22.55 43.55
N ILE A 710 3.98 23.79 43.15
CA ILE A 710 3.02 24.91 43.10
C ILE A 710 1.97 24.71 42.00
N GLN A 711 2.36 24.25 40.80
CA GLN A 711 1.41 23.95 39.73
C GLN A 711 0.48 22.79 40.09
N ARG A 712 1.00 21.73 40.71
CA ARG A 712 0.18 20.60 41.20
C ARG A 712 -0.84 21.01 42.26
N GLN A 713 -0.50 21.98 43.11
CA GLN A 713 -1.42 22.53 44.11
C GLN A 713 -2.53 23.40 43.51
N ARG A 714 -2.34 23.95 42.31
CA ARG A 714 -3.33 24.79 41.61
C ARG A 714 -4.27 23.98 40.71
N MET A 715 -3.99 22.70 40.46
CA MET A 715 -4.86 21.82 39.68
C MET A 715 -6.10 21.44 40.47
N HIS A 716 -7.28 21.55 39.86
CA HIS A 716 -8.55 21.14 40.46
C HIS A 716 -8.57 19.65 40.80
N THR A 717 -9.05 19.19 41.95
CA THR A 717 -9.18 17.74 42.22
C THR A 717 -10.55 17.44 42.81
N LEU A 718 -10.97 16.18 42.70
CA LEU A 718 -12.22 15.72 43.32
C LEU A 718 -12.14 15.63 44.85
N ARG A 719 -11.12 16.19 45.52
CA ARG A 719 -10.98 16.09 46.97
C ARG A 719 -12.15 16.71 47.74
N LYS A 720 -12.60 17.91 47.33
CA LYS A 720 -13.75 18.58 47.97
C LYS A 720 -15.04 17.83 47.64
N PHE A 721 -15.23 17.49 46.37
CA PHE A 721 -16.38 16.72 45.90
C PHE A 721 -16.53 15.37 46.61
N ALA A 722 -15.41 14.66 46.82
CA ALA A 722 -15.40 13.35 47.47
C ALA A 722 -15.86 13.40 48.93
N ALA A 723 -15.60 14.48 49.67
CA ALA A 723 -16.04 14.59 51.07
C ALA A 723 -17.58 14.48 51.20
N ASP A 724 -18.30 15.08 50.25
CA ASP A 724 -19.75 15.11 50.26
C ASP A 724 -20.36 13.90 49.54
N HIS A 725 -19.77 13.50 48.40
CA HIS A 725 -20.40 12.57 47.46
C HIS A 725 -19.75 11.18 47.36
N PHE A 726 -18.50 10.98 47.81
CA PHE A 726 -17.84 9.67 47.75
C PHE A 726 -18.08 8.84 49.02
N ARG A 727 -18.18 7.51 48.89
CA ARG A 727 -18.34 6.60 50.02
C ARG A 727 -17.25 6.75 51.09
N ASP A 728 -17.57 6.36 52.31
CA ASP A 728 -16.60 6.25 53.40
C ASP A 728 -15.68 5.02 53.19
N ASP A 729 -14.52 5.02 53.84
CA ASP A 729 -13.58 3.90 53.79
C ASP A 729 -14.20 2.66 54.47
N ILE A 730 -14.10 1.52 53.79
CA ILE A 730 -14.56 0.23 54.32
C ILE A 730 -13.54 -0.23 55.36
N ILE A 731 -13.70 0.21 56.60
CA ILE A 731 -12.92 -0.26 57.75
C ILE A 731 -13.29 -1.73 57.96
N ASN A 732 -12.37 -2.65 57.64
CA ASN A 732 -12.51 -4.08 57.89
C ASN A 732 -12.72 -4.33 59.40
N GLY A 733 -13.95 -4.55 59.82
CA GLY A 733 -14.24 -5.29 61.04
C GLY A 733 -14.04 -6.78 60.73
N TRP A 734 -13.02 -7.40 61.35
CA TRP A 734 -12.97 -8.77 61.90
C TRP A 734 -11.49 -9.15 62.16
N PRO A 735 -11.08 -9.49 63.40
CA PRO A 735 -9.73 -9.93 63.69
C PRO A 735 -9.65 -11.46 63.51
N SER A 736 -8.90 -11.93 62.52
CA SER A 736 -8.50 -13.33 62.43
C SER A 736 -6.99 -13.44 62.42
N GLN A 737 -6.45 -14.12 63.42
CA GLN A 737 -5.05 -14.46 63.57
C GLN A 737 -4.59 -15.34 62.41
N ALA A 738 -3.87 -14.77 61.44
CA ALA A 738 -2.88 -15.50 60.65
C ALA A 738 -2.02 -14.52 59.84
N GLN A 739 -0.71 -14.76 59.90
CA GLN A 739 0.35 -14.32 59.00
C GLN A 739 1.02 -12.96 59.25
N LEU A 740 2.26 -13.08 59.74
CA LEU A 740 3.32 -12.09 59.62
C LEU A 740 3.53 -11.71 58.14
N ASN A 741 3.94 -10.45 57.97
CA ASN A 741 4.39 -9.78 56.74
C ASN A 741 3.28 -9.26 55.82
N THR A 742 2.75 -8.08 56.14
CA THR A 742 2.32 -7.12 55.10
C THR A 742 2.36 -5.70 55.63
N VAL A 743 2.89 -4.82 54.79
CA VAL A 743 3.14 -3.40 55.00
C VAL A 743 1.87 -2.67 55.46
N LYS A 744 2.03 -1.72 56.39
CA LYS A 744 0.99 -0.78 56.86
C LYS A 744 0.12 -0.30 55.67
N SER A 745 -1.16 -0.66 55.68
CA SER A 745 -2.18 -0.06 54.81
C SER A 745 -2.18 1.45 55.03
N THR A 746 -1.79 2.20 54.00
CA THR A 746 -1.98 3.64 53.92
C THR A 746 -3.47 3.90 53.68
N ASN A 747 -4.06 4.88 54.36
CA ASN A 747 -5.43 5.36 54.07
C ASN A 747 -5.54 5.63 52.57
N GLU A 748 -6.41 4.91 51.87
CA GLU A 748 -6.57 5.01 50.42
C GLU A 748 -7.41 6.24 50.08
N GLU A 749 -6.79 7.32 49.59
CA GLU A 749 -7.51 8.50 49.14
C GLU A 749 -8.37 8.18 47.91
N LEU A 750 -9.69 8.03 48.10
CA LEU A 750 -10.61 7.56 47.05
C LEU A 750 -10.67 8.46 45.80
N TRP A 751 -10.29 9.73 45.89
CA TRP A 751 -10.25 10.69 44.77
C TRP A 751 -8.92 10.75 44.00
N ARG A 752 -7.93 9.93 44.39
CA ARG A 752 -6.58 9.92 43.82
C ARG A 752 -6.27 8.63 43.07
N HIS A 753 -5.37 8.66 42.07
CA HIS A 753 -4.94 7.48 41.32
C HIS A 753 -4.54 6.30 42.23
N SER A 754 -5.04 5.11 41.91
CA SER A 754 -4.77 3.85 42.62
C SER A 754 -4.63 2.70 41.62
N TYR A 755 -3.86 1.69 42.01
CA TYR A 755 -3.73 0.41 41.30
C TYR A 755 -4.71 -0.65 41.81
N ASN A 756 -5.32 -0.40 42.97
CA ASN A 756 -6.19 -1.36 43.61
C ASN A 756 -7.58 -1.33 42.97
N MET A 757 -8.14 -2.51 42.72
CA MET A 757 -9.54 -2.63 42.31
C MET A 757 -10.46 -2.00 43.36
N LEU A 758 -11.46 -1.24 42.91
CA LEU A 758 -12.50 -0.73 43.79
C LEU A 758 -13.27 -1.89 44.42
N LYS A 759 -13.41 -1.86 45.75
CA LYS A 759 -14.26 -2.81 46.49
C LYS A 759 -15.73 -2.41 46.49
N ALA A 760 -15.99 -1.12 46.28
CA ALA A 760 -17.31 -0.52 46.13
C ALA A 760 -17.19 0.74 45.27
N PRO A 761 -18.26 1.15 44.55
CA PRO A 761 -18.31 2.37 43.73
C PRO A 761 -17.85 3.62 44.48
N LEU A 762 -17.40 4.64 43.77
CA LEU A 762 -16.99 5.90 44.39
C LEU A 762 -18.20 6.64 44.96
N LEU A 763 -19.28 6.80 44.19
CA LEU A 763 -20.45 7.58 44.59
C LEU A 763 -21.32 6.87 45.64
N LYS A 764 -21.69 7.58 46.72
CA LYS A 764 -22.56 7.07 47.81
C LYS A 764 -23.92 6.56 47.31
N VAL A 765 -24.44 7.17 46.25
CA VAL A 765 -25.76 6.84 45.67
C VAL A 765 -25.80 5.39 45.15
N LEU A 766 -24.70 4.90 44.57
CA LEU A 766 -24.60 3.56 44.00
C LEU A 766 -24.49 2.45 45.06
N LEU A 767 -24.22 2.78 46.33
CA LEU A 767 -24.20 1.77 47.41
C LEU A 767 -25.58 1.16 47.69
N ARG A 768 -26.65 1.89 47.35
CA ARG A 768 -28.04 1.47 47.58
C ARG A 768 -28.66 0.80 46.34
N ASP A 769 -27.90 0.67 45.26
CA ASP A 769 -28.34 0.12 43.99
C ASP A 769 -27.51 -1.13 43.66
N PRO A 770 -27.97 -2.34 44.05
CA PRO A 770 -27.20 -3.57 43.86
C PRO A 770 -27.00 -3.93 42.38
N GLU A 771 -27.86 -3.45 41.47
CA GLU A 771 -27.76 -3.75 40.04
C GLU A 771 -26.62 -2.96 39.39
N ASN A 772 -26.53 -1.66 39.69
CA ASN A 772 -25.49 -0.79 39.15
C ASN A 772 -24.19 -0.82 39.95
N PHE A 773 -24.21 -1.29 41.20
CA PHE A 773 -23.02 -1.48 42.04
C PHE A 773 -21.97 -2.34 41.33
N GLN A 774 -22.37 -3.50 40.82
CA GLN A 774 -21.43 -4.41 40.13
C GLN A 774 -20.95 -3.83 38.80
N LYS A 775 -21.84 -3.17 38.04
CA LYS A 775 -21.49 -2.55 36.76
C LYS A 775 -20.42 -1.45 36.95
N ALA A 776 -20.52 -0.64 38.00
CA ALA A 776 -19.52 0.37 38.33
C ALA A 776 -18.12 -0.22 38.64
N LEU A 777 -18.05 -1.40 39.27
CA LEU A 777 -16.79 -2.09 39.50
C LEU A 777 -16.21 -2.67 38.20
N VAL A 778 -17.07 -3.17 37.31
CA VAL A 778 -16.66 -3.64 35.98
C VAL A 778 -16.10 -2.50 35.14
N ILE A 779 -16.72 -1.31 35.17
CA ILE A 779 -16.21 -0.11 34.50
C ILE A 779 -14.79 0.19 35.00
N PHE A 780 -14.59 0.28 36.32
CA PHE A 780 -13.29 0.60 36.89
C PHE A 780 -12.22 -0.44 36.55
N TYR A 781 -12.56 -1.73 36.60
CA TYR A 781 -11.67 -2.81 36.23
C TYR A 781 -11.21 -2.68 34.76
N ASN A 782 -12.11 -2.33 33.85
CA ASN A 782 -11.74 -2.13 32.45
C ASN A 782 -10.98 -0.81 32.22
N ILE A 783 -11.19 0.23 33.03
CA ILE A 783 -10.34 1.43 33.05
C ILE A 783 -8.91 1.05 33.47
N LEU A 784 -8.74 0.29 34.56
CA LEU A 784 -7.42 -0.18 35.01
C LEU A 784 -6.72 -1.03 33.93
N LYS A 785 -7.47 -1.90 33.26
CA LYS A 785 -6.95 -2.66 32.12
C LYS A 785 -6.50 -1.75 30.99
N TYR A 786 -7.35 -0.82 30.56
CA TYR A 786 -7.04 0.09 29.46
C TYR A 786 -5.82 0.97 29.76
N MET A 787 -5.67 1.42 31.01
CA MET A 787 -4.54 2.23 31.45
C MET A 787 -3.25 1.42 31.67
N GLY A 788 -3.32 0.09 31.62
CA GLY A 788 -2.19 -0.79 31.91
C GLY A 788 -1.83 -0.86 33.40
N ASP A 789 -2.73 -0.42 34.28
CA ASP A 789 -2.57 -0.47 35.74
C ASP A 789 -2.84 -1.87 36.31
N THR A 790 -3.38 -2.81 35.51
CA THR A 790 -3.64 -4.21 35.88
C THR A 790 -3.27 -5.15 34.73
N PRO A 791 -2.62 -6.30 35.00
CA PRO A 791 -2.23 -7.24 33.94
C PRO A 791 -3.46 -7.86 33.25
N HIS A 792 -3.49 -7.82 31.92
CA HIS A 792 -4.62 -8.33 31.12
C HIS A 792 -4.22 -9.23 29.93
N GLY A 793 -2.94 -9.62 29.81
CA GLY A 793 -2.45 -10.45 28.70
C GLY A 793 -2.57 -9.78 27.32
N LYS A 794 -2.40 -10.56 26.24
CA LYS A 794 -2.45 -10.09 24.83
C LYS A 794 -3.87 -9.88 24.27
N GLN A 795 -4.91 -9.84 25.10
CA GLN A 795 -6.29 -9.69 24.62
C GLN A 795 -6.60 -8.22 24.29
N ASN A 796 -7.22 -7.97 23.12
CA ASN A 796 -7.71 -6.64 22.75
C ASN A 796 -8.73 -6.16 23.78
N ILE A 797 -8.52 -4.94 24.29
CA ILE A 797 -9.36 -4.36 25.34
C ILE A 797 -10.62 -3.83 24.69
N ASN A 798 -11.75 -4.50 24.94
CA ASN A 798 -13.04 -4.02 24.46
C ASN A 798 -13.50 -2.83 25.33
N THR A 799 -13.50 -1.63 24.72
CA THR A 799 -13.94 -0.40 25.38
C THR A 799 -15.44 -0.34 25.66
N ASP A 800 -16.25 -1.23 25.07
CA ASP A 800 -17.69 -1.32 25.34
C ASP A 800 -17.97 -1.55 26.82
N PHE A 801 -17.14 -2.35 27.50
CA PHE A 801 -17.31 -2.63 28.93
C PHE A 801 -17.08 -1.39 29.82
N ILE A 802 -16.49 -0.32 29.28
CA ILE A 802 -16.30 0.96 29.97
C ILE A 802 -17.52 1.86 29.73
N PHE A 803 -17.98 1.96 28.48
CA PHE A 803 -18.94 2.99 28.08
C PHE A 803 -20.40 2.53 27.99
N LYS A 804 -20.67 1.26 27.67
CA LYS A 804 -22.03 0.76 27.39
C LYS A 804 -23.01 1.04 28.53
N HIS A 805 -22.66 0.67 29.75
CA HIS A 805 -23.54 0.90 30.91
C HIS A 805 -23.62 2.37 31.33
N ALA A 806 -22.59 3.17 31.06
CA ALA A 806 -22.59 4.60 31.32
C ALA A 806 -23.51 5.38 30.36
N LEU A 807 -23.70 4.89 29.13
CA LEU A 807 -24.66 5.45 28.16
C LEU A 807 -26.12 5.23 28.59
N GLU A 808 -26.40 4.07 29.20
CA GLU A 808 -27.73 3.63 29.64
C GLU A 808 -28.18 4.30 30.95
N CYS A 809 -27.25 4.59 31.87
CA CYS A 809 -27.57 5.06 33.22
C CYS A 809 -26.78 6.32 33.63
N GLU A 810 -27.49 7.38 34.00
CA GLU A 810 -26.88 8.68 34.36
C GLU A 810 -25.98 8.60 35.59
N THR A 811 -26.35 7.82 36.61
CA THR A 811 -25.51 7.65 37.81
C THR A 811 -24.21 6.89 37.52
N LEU A 812 -24.22 5.98 36.54
CA LEU A 812 -23.01 5.30 36.07
C LEU A 812 -22.15 6.20 35.18
N CYS A 813 -22.75 7.17 34.47
CA CYS A 813 -22.01 8.20 33.75
C CYS A 813 -21.23 9.09 34.72
N ASP A 814 -21.87 9.56 35.79
CA ASP A 814 -21.22 10.34 36.84
C ASP A 814 -20.08 9.56 37.51
N GLU A 815 -20.32 8.28 37.79
CA GLU A 815 -19.31 7.38 38.34
C GLU A 815 -18.12 7.20 37.38
N LEU A 816 -18.36 7.00 36.08
CA LEU A 816 -17.32 6.88 35.07
C LEU A 816 -16.43 8.14 35.02
N TYR A 817 -17.02 9.34 34.99
CA TYR A 817 -16.27 10.58 35.01
C TYR A 817 -15.47 10.77 36.31
N CYS A 818 -16.05 10.39 37.46
CA CYS A 818 -15.34 10.39 38.74
C CYS A 818 -14.15 9.42 38.74
N GLN A 819 -14.33 8.21 38.19
CA GLN A 819 -13.29 7.20 38.07
C GLN A 819 -12.15 7.64 37.13
N LEU A 820 -12.47 8.24 35.98
CA LEU A 820 -11.47 8.79 35.05
C LEU A 820 -10.69 9.95 35.68
N MET A 821 -11.38 10.91 36.29
CA MET A 821 -10.73 12.03 36.99
C MET A 821 -9.88 11.55 38.18
N LYS A 822 -10.32 10.52 38.92
CA LYS A 822 -9.52 9.84 39.95
C LYS A 822 -8.23 9.28 39.36
N GLN A 823 -8.32 8.48 38.30
CA GLN A 823 -7.14 7.83 37.71
C GLN A 823 -6.18 8.81 37.01
N LEU A 824 -6.65 9.99 36.63
CA LEU A 824 -5.82 11.09 36.13
C LEU A 824 -5.28 12.01 37.24
N THR A 825 -5.79 11.91 38.47
CA THR A 825 -5.36 12.77 39.59
C THR A 825 -4.14 12.19 40.29
N ALA A 826 -3.03 12.91 40.19
CA ALA A 826 -1.73 12.54 40.78
C ALA A 826 -1.22 11.16 40.35
N ASN A 827 -1.58 10.73 39.13
CA ASN A 827 -0.99 9.58 38.48
C ASN A 827 0.49 9.85 38.21
N ARG A 828 1.35 8.89 38.58
CA ARG A 828 2.80 9.01 38.42
C ARG A 828 3.31 8.25 37.20
N LEU A 829 2.48 7.39 36.61
CA LEU A 829 2.83 6.58 35.45
C LEU A 829 2.37 7.28 34.18
N GLN A 830 3.33 7.69 33.36
CA GLN A 830 3.06 8.43 32.13
C GLN A 830 2.19 7.64 31.15
N HIS A 831 2.50 6.36 30.91
CA HIS A 831 1.68 5.52 30.03
C HIS A 831 0.23 5.41 30.52
N SER A 832 0.05 5.20 31.83
CA SER A 832 -1.27 5.13 32.46
C SER A 832 -2.03 6.45 32.28
N GLU A 833 -1.40 7.58 32.56
CA GLU A 833 -1.98 8.91 32.39
C GLU A 833 -2.41 9.18 30.93
N GLU A 834 -1.55 8.88 29.94
CA GLU A 834 -1.86 9.04 28.51
C GLU A 834 -3.08 8.21 28.10
N ARG A 835 -3.14 6.94 28.51
CA ARG A 835 -4.29 6.06 28.26
C ARG A 835 -5.56 6.53 28.96
N GLY A 836 -5.43 7.11 30.16
CA GLY A 836 -6.55 7.74 30.85
C GLY A 836 -7.10 8.94 30.10
N TRP A 837 -6.22 9.73 29.46
CA TRP A 837 -6.64 10.84 28.61
C TRP A 837 -7.32 10.38 27.32
N ASP A 838 -6.94 9.22 26.75
CA ASP A 838 -7.67 8.61 25.62
C ASP A 838 -9.13 8.35 26.03
N LEU A 839 -9.33 7.72 27.20
CA LEU A 839 -10.66 7.43 27.72
C LEU A 839 -11.45 8.72 28.02
N MET A 840 -10.80 9.76 28.56
CA MET A 840 -11.43 11.07 28.77
C MET A 840 -11.87 11.71 27.43
N TYR A 841 -11.02 11.64 26.41
CA TYR A 841 -11.32 12.16 25.07
C TYR A 841 -12.48 11.41 24.40
N LEU A 842 -12.53 10.09 24.56
CA LEU A 842 -13.63 9.25 24.08
C LEU A 842 -14.92 9.57 24.84
N ALA A 843 -14.88 9.58 26.19
CA ALA A 843 -16.03 9.87 27.04
C ALA A 843 -16.69 11.21 26.68
N THR A 844 -15.88 12.27 26.60
CA THR A 844 -16.35 13.63 26.28
C THR A 844 -16.89 13.77 24.86
N GLY A 845 -16.62 12.82 23.97
CA GLY A 845 -17.19 12.76 22.62
C GLY A 845 -18.55 12.07 22.53
N ILE A 846 -18.89 11.20 23.48
CA ILE A 846 -20.08 10.34 23.39
C ILE A 846 -21.13 10.59 24.47
N ILE A 847 -20.73 11.03 25.67
CA ILE A 847 -21.62 11.23 26.83
C ILE A 847 -21.20 12.45 27.65
N TYR A 848 -22.13 13.02 28.41
CA TYR A 848 -21.85 14.06 29.40
C TYR A 848 -22.43 13.65 30.76
N PRO A 849 -21.80 14.07 31.88
CA PRO A 849 -22.30 13.75 33.22
C PRO A 849 -23.45 14.70 33.61
N SER A 850 -24.05 14.43 34.77
CA SER A 850 -25.07 15.29 35.38
C SER A 850 -24.50 16.68 35.70
N SER A 851 -25.38 17.65 35.95
CA SER A 851 -24.99 19.02 36.34
C SER A 851 -24.06 19.06 37.56
N LEU A 852 -24.15 18.05 38.45
CA LEU A 852 -23.35 17.93 39.65
C LEU A 852 -21.86 17.65 39.33
N VAL A 853 -21.59 16.64 38.50
CA VAL A 853 -20.21 16.26 38.12
C VAL A 853 -19.68 17.12 36.97
N MET A 854 -20.56 17.70 36.16
CA MET A 854 -20.20 18.56 35.03
C MET A 854 -19.33 19.76 35.42
N LYS A 855 -19.66 20.39 36.56
CA LYS A 855 -18.86 21.51 37.07
C LYS A 855 -17.43 21.07 37.41
N GLU A 856 -17.31 19.95 38.10
CA GLU A 856 -16.02 19.35 38.47
C GLU A 856 -15.20 18.96 37.24
N LEU A 857 -15.85 18.38 36.22
CA LEU A 857 -15.22 18.00 34.95
C LEU A 857 -14.66 19.22 34.20
N LEU A 858 -15.43 20.31 34.07
CA LEU A 858 -14.98 21.50 33.38
C LEU A 858 -13.81 22.18 34.11
N GLU A 859 -13.89 22.29 35.44
CA GLU A 859 -12.77 22.80 36.26
C GLU A 859 -11.53 21.88 36.15
N PHE A 860 -11.74 20.56 36.09
CA PHE A 860 -10.68 19.58 35.88
C PHE A 860 -10.01 19.76 34.51
N LEU A 861 -10.78 19.84 33.43
CA LEU A 861 -10.23 20.02 32.07
C LEU A 861 -9.51 21.37 31.91
N ASN A 862 -10.08 22.46 32.45
CA ASN A 862 -9.52 23.81 32.31
C ASN A 862 -8.20 24.01 33.07
N THR A 863 -7.97 23.26 34.14
CA THR A 863 -6.76 23.38 34.96
C THR A 863 -5.65 22.42 34.50
N ARG A 864 -5.87 21.66 33.43
CA ARG A 864 -4.92 20.68 32.87
C ARG A 864 -4.26 21.24 31.62
N THR A 865 -2.95 21.07 31.54
CA THR A 865 -2.16 21.51 30.38
C THR A 865 -1.94 20.41 29.34
N HIS A 866 -2.62 19.26 29.50
CA HIS A 866 -2.52 18.13 28.58
C HIS A 866 -3.14 18.48 27.22
N ILE A 867 -2.57 17.97 26.12
CA ILE A 867 -3.05 18.28 24.75
C ILE A 867 -4.51 17.88 24.55
N LEU A 868 -4.92 16.73 25.13
CA LEU A 868 -6.29 16.24 25.07
C LEU A 868 -7.24 16.98 26.01
N ALA A 869 -6.77 17.79 26.96
CA ALA A 869 -7.67 18.49 27.88
C ALA A 869 -8.48 19.57 27.15
N ALA A 870 -7.82 20.37 26.31
CA ALA A 870 -8.47 21.38 25.49
C ALA A 870 -9.43 20.75 24.46
N GLU A 871 -8.99 19.69 23.78
CA GLU A 871 -9.83 18.98 22.80
C GLU A 871 -11.00 18.24 23.46
N SER A 872 -10.80 17.61 24.62
CA SER A 872 -11.90 17.01 25.40
C SER A 872 -12.92 18.07 25.83
N SER A 873 -12.47 19.28 26.19
CA SER A 873 -13.37 20.41 26.51
C SER A 873 -14.17 20.89 25.28
N LYS A 874 -13.53 20.97 24.11
CA LYS A 874 -14.20 21.31 22.84
C LYS A 874 -15.24 20.25 22.46
N ARG A 875 -14.87 18.98 22.56
CA ARG A 875 -15.75 17.84 22.26
C ARG A 875 -16.92 17.78 23.22
N PHE A 876 -16.66 17.94 24.52
CA PHE A 876 -17.69 18.01 25.54
C PHE A 876 -18.78 19.05 25.20
N LYS A 877 -18.39 20.27 24.80
CA LYS A 877 -19.33 21.31 24.38
C LYS A 877 -20.15 20.91 23.15
N ARG A 878 -19.54 20.22 22.18
CA ARG A 878 -20.23 19.74 20.98
C ARG A 878 -21.19 18.59 21.29
N THR A 879 -20.81 17.67 22.17
CA THR A 879 -21.70 16.59 22.64
C THR A 879 -22.86 17.15 23.47
N LEU A 880 -22.64 18.21 24.24
CA LEU A 880 -23.73 18.92 24.93
C LEU A 880 -24.70 19.58 23.93
N ALA A 881 -24.21 20.15 22.83
CA ALA A 881 -25.03 20.79 21.80
C ALA A 881 -25.79 19.78 20.91
N ASN A 882 -25.13 18.69 20.53
CA ASN A 882 -25.68 17.70 19.58
C ASN A 882 -26.46 16.56 20.28
N GLY A 883 -26.30 16.41 21.60
CA GLY A 883 -26.89 15.31 22.37
C GLY A 883 -25.93 14.14 22.60
N LYS A 884 -26.28 13.26 23.53
CA LYS A 884 -25.50 12.06 23.85
C LYS A 884 -25.70 10.96 22.80
N ARG A 885 -24.65 10.19 22.55
CA ARG A 885 -24.67 8.98 21.71
C ARG A 885 -25.53 7.89 22.34
N LYS A 886 -25.93 6.90 21.53
CA LYS A 886 -26.63 5.69 22.00
C LYS A 886 -25.72 4.47 22.09
N ARG A 887 -24.63 4.44 21.34
CA ARG A 887 -23.66 3.33 21.33
C ARG A 887 -22.28 3.78 21.84
N PRO A 888 -21.47 2.83 22.32
CA PRO A 888 -20.05 3.08 22.65
C PRO A 888 -19.25 3.63 21.47
N PRO A 889 -18.02 4.13 21.70
CA PRO A 889 -17.15 4.57 20.63
C PRO A 889 -16.84 3.41 19.69
N HIS A 890 -16.93 3.65 18.38
CA HIS A 890 -16.61 2.65 17.37
C HIS A 890 -15.10 2.35 17.37
N ALA A 891 -14.68 1.17 16.90
CA ALA A 891 -13.28 0.75 16.86
C ALA A 891 -12.36 1.78 16.18
N ILE A 892 -12.80 2.37 15.07
CA ILE A 892 -12.11 3.47 14.37
C ILE A 892 -11.88 4.70 15.27
N GLU A 893 -12.84 5.04 16.14
CA GLU A 893 -12.70 6.17 17.08
C GLU A 893 -11.65 5.87 18.15
N VAL A 894 -11.63 4.63 18.64
CA VAL A 894 -10.66 4.15 19.65
C VAL A 894 -9.26 4.07 19.04
N GLU A 895 -9.12 3.49 17.85
CA GLU A 895 -7.85 3.40 17.15
C GLU A 895 -7.33 4.79 16.78
N GLY A 896 -8.19 5.70 16.31
CA GLY A 896 -7.81 7.07 15.98
C GLY A 896 -7.18 7.79 17.17
N ILE A 897 -7.81 7.78 18.35
CA ILE A 897 -7.23 8.47 19.52
C ILE A 897 -5.96 7.80 20.06
N GLN A 898 -5.87 6.48 20.04
CA GLN A 898 -4.65 5.75 20.43
C GLN A 898 -3.47 6.09 19.52
N GLN A 899 -3.76 6.51 18.28
CA GLN A 899 -2.80 6.96 17.27
C GLN A 899 -2.61 8.47 17.25
N ARG A 900 -3.34 9.20 18.11
CA ARG A 900 -3.41 10.68 18.15
C ARG A 900 -3.97 11.30 16.85
N PHE A 901 -4.69 10.52 16.05
CA PHE A 901 -5.51 11.02 14.93
C PHE A 901 -6.86 11.50 15.43
N MET A 902 -6.97 12.82 15.58
CA MET A 902 -8.20 13.47 16.07
C MET A 902 -9.24 13.68 14.96
N HIS A 903 -8.81 13.66 13.70
CA HIS A 903 -9.63 13.83 12.50
C HIS A 903 -9.76 12.49 11.78
N ILE A 904 -10.98 11.98 11.64
CA ILE A 904 -11.28 10.69 10.99
C ILE A 904 -11.93 10.99 9.63
N TYR A 905 -11.35 10.47 8.55
CA TYR A 905 -11.91 10.62 7.20
C TYR A 905 -12.52 9.31 6.73
N HIS A 906 -13.75 9.36 6.22
CA HIS A 906 -14.48 8.20 5.71
C HIS A 906 -14.79 8.35 4.23
N LYS A 907 -14.58 7.28 3.45
CA LYS A 907 -14.94 7.24 2.02
C LYS A 907 -16.45 7.13 1.84
N ILE A 908 -17.00 7.93 0.93
CA ILE A 908 -18.40 7.94 0.52
C ILE A 908 -18.46 7.77 -1.00
N TYR A 909 -19.27 6.81 -1.45
CA TYR A 909 -19.43 6.42 -2.85
C TYR A 909 -20.68 7.09 -3.45
N PHE A 910 -20.58 7.51 -4.72
CA PHE A 910 -21.64 8.21 -5.44
C PHE A 910 -22.17 7.39 -6.64
N PRO A 911 -23.41 7.65 -7.10
CA PRO A 911 -24.02 6.88 -8.20
C PRO A 911 -23.32 6.96 -9.55
N ASP A 912 -22.55 8.03 -9.80
CA ASP A 912 -21.76 8.22 -11.02
C ASP A 912 -20.45 7.41 -11.04
N GLY A 913 -20.14 6.69 -9.94
CA GLY A 913 -18.93 5.91 -9.77
C GLY A 913 -17.79 6.65 -9.08
N SER A 914 -17.97 7.94 -8.74
CA SER A 914 -16.97 8.71 -7.99
C SER A 914 -16.92 8.33 -6.51
N VAL A 915 -15.79 8.63 -5.85
CA VAL A 915 -15.55 8.37 -4.43
C VAL A 915 -14.83 9.56 -3.81
N GLU A 916 -15.35 10.10 -2.71
CA GLU A 916 -14.70 11.17 -1.94
C GLU A 916 -14.59 10.81 -0.45
N ALA A 917 -13.62 11.42 0.24
CA ALA A 917 -13.43 11.27 1.67
C ALA A 917 -13.98 12.48 2.44
N PHE A 918 -14.85 12.22 3.43
CA PHE A 918 -15.44 13.24 4.30
C PHE A 918 -14.98 13.05 5.74
N GLU A 919 -14.72 14.14 6.44
CA GLU A 919 -14.40 14.10 7.87
C GLU A 919 -15.65 13.73 8.69
N ILE A 920 -15.53 12.73 9.57
CA ILE A 920 -16.58 12.27 10.47
C ILE A 920 -16.06 12.31 11.91
N GLU A 921 -16.73 13.08 12.76
CA GLU A 921 -16.46 13.14 14.20
C GLU A 921 -17.46 12.26 14.97
N SER A 922 -17.19 12.02 16.25
CA SER A 922 -18.03 11.17 17.12
C SER A 922 -19.49 11.60 17.23
N PHE A 923 -19.77 12.89 17.07
CA PHE A 923 -21.12 13.49 17.14
C PHE A 923 -21.61 13.93 15.75
N THR A 924 -20.95 13.50 14.66
CA THR A 924 -21.40 13.82 13.30
C THR A 924 -22.67 13.02 12.97
N GLY A 925 -23.78 13.74 12.79
CA GLY A 925 -25.06 13.19 12.37
C GLY A 925 -25.15 13.00 10.86
N ALA A 926 -25.98 12.07 10.40
CA ALA A 926 -26.23 11.82 8.98
C ALA A 926 -26.70 13.08 8.22
N ALA A 927 -27.53 13.91 8.87
CA ALA A 927 -27.96 15.19 8.33
C ALA A 927 -26.79 16.17 8.11
N HIS A 928 -25.79 16.19 9.00
CA HIS A 928 -24.64 17.08 8.86
C HIS A 928 -23.77 16.67 7.67
N ILE A 929 -23.47 15.38 7.55
CA ILE A 929 -22.73 14.84 6.39
C ILE A 929 -23.49 15.13 5.10
N THR A 930 -24.81 14.96 5.09
CA THR A 930 -25.66 15.27 3.93
C THR A 930 -25.55 16.74 3.52
N GLN A 931 -25.48 17.67 4.48
CA GLN A 931 -25.27 19.09 4.21
C GLN A 931 -23.86 19.38 3.70
N ASP A 932 -22.83 18.73 4.25
CA ASP A 932 -21.44 18.94 3.83
C ASP A 932 -21.20 18.41 2.42
N ILE A 933 -21.76 17.25 2.09
CA ILE A 933 -21.78 16.73 0.71
C ILE A 933 -22.53 17.72 -0.21
N ALA A 934 -23.71 18.19 0.19
CA ALA A 934 -24.48 19.12 -0.62
C ALA A 934 -23.72 20.44 -0.88
N LYS A 935 -22.98 20.95 0.10
CA LYS A 935 -22.10 22.11 -0.08
C LYS A 935 -20.93 21.80 -1.01
N ARG A 936 -20.28 20.65 -0.82
CA ARG A 936 -19.11 20.21 -1.60
C ARG A 936 -19.42 20.07 -3.09
N PHE A 937 -20.59 19.51 -3.41
CA PHE A 937 -21.06 19.35 -4.80
C PHE A 937 -21.95 20.51 -5.28
N GLU A 938 -22.04 21.60 -4.51
CA GLU A 938 -22.84 22.79 -4.84
C GLU A 938 -24.30 22.48 -5.24
N LEU A 939 -24.93 21.53 -4.54
CA LEU A 939 -26.31 21.14 -4.78
C LEU A 939 -27.25 22.26 -4.34
N LYS A 940 -28.26 22.56 -5.15
CA LYS A 940 -29.29 23.57 -4.85
C LYS A 940 -30.20 23.15 -3.70
N SER A 941 -30.35 21.85 -3.48
CA SER A 941 -31.14 21.29 -2.37
C SER A 941 -30.64 19.91 -1.96
N CYS A 942 -30.49 19.69 -0.66
CA CYS A 942 -30.20 18.38 -0.06
C CYS A 942 -31.46 17.58 0.30
N GLU A 943 -32.65 18.12 0.04
CA GLU A 943 -33.94 17.52 0.42
C GLU A 943 -34.11 16.15 -0.26
N GLY A 944 -34.35 15.09 0.51
CA GLY A 944 -34.58 13.74 -0.02
C GLY A 944 -33.33 12.95 -0.39
N PHE A 945 -32.13 13.51 -0.20
CA PHE A 945 -30.89 12.75 -0.22
C PHE A 945 -30.65 12.05 1.12
N SER A 946 -29.95 10.91 1.10
CA SER A 946 -29.64 10.12 2.28
C SER A 946 -28.31 9.40 2.13
N LEU A 947 -27.66 9.14 3.26
CA LEU A 947 -26.61 8.15 3.36
C LEU A 947 -27.18 6.73 3.40
N PHE A 948 -26.43 5.78 2.87
CA PHE A 948 -26.73 4.36 2.85
C PHE A 948 -25.50 3.57 3.25
N ALA A 949 -25.64 2.60 4.15
CA ALA A 949 -24.59 1.63 4.44
C ALA A 949 -24.88 0.33 3.68
N LYS A 950 -23.91 -0.09 2.87
CA LYS A 950 -23.91 -1.38 2.17
C LYS A 950 -23.02 -2.34 2.93
N ILE A 951 -23.59 -3.47 3.35
CA ILE A 951 -22.89 -4.58 4.00
C ILE A 951 -23.27 -5.85 3.24
N ASP A 952 -22.27 -6.55 2.69
CA ASP A 952 -22.46 -7.65 1.74
C ASP A 952 -23.43 -7.26 0.60
N ASN A 953 -24.57 -7.96 0.51
CA ASN A 953 -25.63 -7.74 -0.48
C ASN A 953 -26.81 -6.91 0.05
N LYS A 954 -26.75 -6.40 1.29
CA LYS A 954 -27.81 -5.60 1.91
C LYS A 954 -27.42 -4.12 1.94
N VAL A 955 -28.42 -3.25 1.77
CA VAL A 955 -28.23 -1.79 1.73
C VAL A 955 -29.27 -1.15 2.64
N PHE A 956 -28.81 -0.40 3.64
CA PHE A 956 -29.65 0.23 4.66
C PHE A 956 -29.51 1.75 4.60
N SER A 957 -30.64 2.47 4.59
CA SER A 957 -30.62 3.94 4.68
C SER A 957 -30.34 4.37 6.11
N MET A 958 -29.40 5.30 6.27
CA MET A 958 -29.08 5.91 7.56
C MET A 958 -30.13 6.98 7.89
N PRO A 959 -30.81 6.92 9.04
CA PRO A 959 -31.75 7.96 9.44
C PRO A 959 -31.06 9.32 9.62
N GLU A 960 -31.69 10.40 9.17
CA GLU A 960 -31.12 11.77 9.23
C GLU A 960 -30.72 12.20 10.66
N THR A 961 -31.47 11.75 11.67
CA THR A 961 -31.26 12.06 13.09
C THR A 961 -30.26 11.14 13.78
N ALA A 962 -29.74 10.11 13.08
CA ALA A 962 -28.79 9.18 13.65
C ALA A 962 -27.35 9.72 13.54
N PHE A 963 -26.55 9.47 14.58
CA PHE A 963 -25.10 9.62 14.50
C PHE A 963 -24.51 8.52 13.63
N ALA A 964 -23.56 8.86 12.76
CA ALA A 964 -23.02 7.92 11.77
C ALA A 964 -22.47 6.64 12.43
N PHE A 965 -21.62 6.79 13.46
CA PHE A 965 -21.04 5.66 14.19
C PHE A 965 -22.05 4.88 15.04
N ASP A 966 -23.14 5.50 15.51
CA ASP A 966 -24.21 4.74 16.20
C ASP A 966 -24.92 3.80 15.23
N PHE A 967 -25.24 4.30 14.03
CA PHE A 967 -25.91 3.51 13.00
C PHE A 967 -25.03 2.36 12.47
N ILE A 968 -23.73 2.63 12.27
CA ILE A 968 -22.77 1.59 11.85
C ILE A 968 -22.66 0.49 12.91
N ASN A 969 -22.46 0.86 14.18
CA ASN A 969 -22.43 -0.10 15.29
C ASN A 969 -23.73 -0.92 15.39
N GLU A 970 -24.89 -0.29 15.23
CA GLU A 970 -26.19 -0.96 15.26
C GLU A 970 -26.33 -1.98 14.12
N LEU A 971 -25.87 -1.62 12.92
CA LEU A 971 -25.88 -2.51 11.77
C LEU A 971 -24.95 -3.72 11.94
N GLU A 972 -23.74 -3.50 12.46
CA GLU A 972 -22.78 -4.56 12.72
C GLU A 972 -23.32 -5.56 13.76
N GLU A 973 -23.88 -5.06 14.87
CA GLU A 973 -24.50 -5.91 15.91
C GLU A 973 -25.68 -6.69 15.33
N TRP A 974 -26.55 -6.03 14.55
CA TRP A 974 -27.68 -6.69 13.91
C TRP A 974 -27.24 -7.79 12.93
N MET A 975 -26.18 -7.55 12.15
CA MET A 975 -25.63 -8.54 11.23
C MET A 975 -25.03 -9.74 11.98
N GLN A 976 -24.28 -9.50 13.06
CA GLN A 976 -23.70 -10.55 13.91
C GLN A 976 -24.78 -11.45 14.54
N LEU A 977 -25.90 -10.88 14.97
CA LEU A 977 -27.02 -11.64 15.54
C LEU A 977 -27.71 -12.53 14.50
N ASN A 978 -27.73 -12.11 13.23
CA ASN A 978 -28.37 -12.83 12.13
C ASN A 978 -27.43 -13.82 11.40
N LEU A 979 -26.14 -13.91 11.78
CA LEU A 979 -25.19 -14.90 11.25
C LEU A 979 -25.37 -16.29 11.90
N PRO A 980 -25.22 -17.40 11.16
CA PRO A 980 -25.28 -18.76 11.71
C PRO A 980 -24.25 -18.97 12.83
N SER A 981 -24.62 -19.66 13.91
CA SER A 981 -23.80 -19.79 15.13
C SER A 981 -22.36 -20.31 14.94
N ARG A 982 -22.06 -20.98 13.82
CA ARG A 982 -20.71 -21.46 13.46
C ARG A 982 -19.76 -20.37 12.95
N SER A 983 -20.27 -19.17 12.61
CA SER A 983 -19.49 -18.06 12.01
C SER A 983 -19.36 -16.83 12.92
N ARG A 984 -19.70 -16.94 14.21
CA ARG A 984 -19.68 -15.80 15.17
C ARG A 984 -18.27 -15.39 15.65
N THR A 985 -17.21 -16.08 15.24
CA THR A 985 -15.83 -15.73 15.58
C THR A 985 -15.28 -14.65 14.64
N GLN A 986 -15.25 -13.41 15.14
CA GLN A 986 -14.36 -12.30 14.75
C GLN A 986 -14.04 -12.12 13.25
N VAL A 987 -15.05 -12.07 12.39
CA VAL A 987 -14.88 -11.45 11.06
C VAL A 987 -15.32 -9.99 11.19
N ALA A 988 -14.39 -9.05 10.98
CA ALA A 988 -14.74 -7.64 10.85
C ALA A 988 -15.62 -7.48 9.61
N LEU A 989 -16.87 -7.03 9.80
CA LEU A 989 -17.80 -6.81 8.71
C LEU A 989 -17.35 -5.57 7.94
N GLN A 990 -17.02 -5.72 6.65
CA GLN A 990 -16.68 -4.59 5.81
C GLN A 990 -17.97 -3.90 5.33
N TYR A 991 -18.07 -2.60 5.57
CA TYR A 991 -19.18 -1.76 5.09
C TYR A 991 -18.71 -0.68 4.12
N GLN A 992 -19.61 -0.23 3.25
CA GLN A 992 -19.39 0.89 2.33
C GLN A 992 -20.50 1.92 2.52
N LEU A 993 -20.15 3.21 2.59
CA LEU A 993 -21.13 4.30 2.68
C LEU A 993 -21.42 4.88 1.30
N TYR A 994 -22.68 4.93 0.90
CA TYR A 994 -23.15 5.54 -0.34
C TYR A 994 -24.00 6.77 -0.03
N PHE A 995 -23.92 7.79 -0.88
CA PHE A 995 -24.81 8.95 -0.81
C PHE A 995 -25.68 9.02 -2.06
N MET A 996 -26.99 8.96 -1.90
CA MET A 996 -27.92 8.83 -3.04
C MET A 996 -29.25 9.54 -2.79
N LYS A 997 -29.98 9.85 -3.86
CA LYS A 997 -31.36 10.33 -3.76
C LYS A 997 -32.29 9.20 -3.31
N LYS A 998 -32.87 9.34 -2.11
CA LYS A 998 -33.84 8.39 -1.52
C LYS A 998 -35.27 8.77 -1.88
N LEU A 999 -35.66 10.02 -1.61
CA LEU A 999 -37.02 10.52 -1.78
C LEU A 999 -37.06 11.50 -2.96
N TRP A 1000 -37.90 11.20 -3.96
CA TRP A 1000 -37.91 11.86 -5.26
C TRP A 1000 -38.99 12.94 -5.37
N PHE A 1001 -39.06 13.83 -4.39
CA PHE A 1001 -39.90 15.04 -4.44
C PHE A 1001 -39.09 16.23 -4.97
N ASN A 1002 -39.79 17.23 -5.53
CA ASN A 1002 -39.21 18.47 -6.05
C ASN A 1002 -38.08 18.30 -7.09
N VAL A 1003 -37.95 17.10 -7.68
CA VAL A 1003 -36.99 16.83 -8.75
C VAL A 1003 -37.52 17.42 -10.05
N VAL A 1004 -36.82 18.43 -10.55
CA VAL A 1004 -37.09 19.09 -11.83
C VAL A 1004 -35.81 18.99 -12.66
N PRO A 1005 -35.76 18.12 -13.68
CA PRO A 1005 -34.61 18.00 -14.57
C PRO A 1005 -34.21 19.37 -15.16
N GLY A 1006 -32.91 19.66 -15.18
CA GLY A 1006 -32.34 20.93 -15.63
C GLY A 1006 -32.28 22.03 -14.57
N ARG A 1007 -32.97 21.87 -13.43
CA ARG A 1007 -32.93 22.87 -12.36
C ARG A 1007 -31.60 22.84 -11.62
N ASP A 1008 -31.03 21.67 -11.38
CA ASP A 1008 -29.79 21.48 -10.62
C ASP A 1008 -28.84 20.58 -11.40
N ARG A 1009 -27.84 21.20 -12.04
CA ARG A 1009 -26.91 20.54 -12.95
C ARG A 1009 -26.11 19.43 -12.27
N ASN A 1010 -25.58 19.70 -11.08
CA ASN A 1010 -24.75 18.74 -10.36
C ASN A 1010 -25.61 17.59 -9.83
N ALA A 1011 -26.84 17.89 -9.38
CA ALA A 1011 -27.77 16.85 -8.95
C ALA A 1011 -28.18 15.90 -10.09
N ASP A 1012 -28.45 16.45 -11.28
CA ASP A 1012 -28.79 15.69 -12.48
C ASP A 1012 -27.64 14.79 -12.92
N MET A 1013 -26.41 15.32 -12.94
CA MET A 1013 -25.22 14.62 -13.43
C MET A 1013 -24.75 13.51 -12.48
N ILE A 1014 -24.66 13.80 -11.18
CA ILE A 1014 -24.04 12.90 -10.20
C ILE A 1014 -25.05 11.89 -9.65
N PHE A 1015 -26.33 12.28 -9.55
CA PHE A 1015 -27.34 11.48 -8.86
C PHE A 1015 -28.50 11.05 -9.75
N TYR A 1016 -29.23 11.98 -10.37
CA TYR A 1016 -30.52 11.61 -10.96
C TYR A 1016 -30.36 10.74 -12.20
N TYR A 1017 -29.46 11.12 -13.11
CA TYR A 1017 -29.22 10.32 -14.32
C TYR A 1017 -28.63 8.94 -13.98
N PRO A 1018 -27.54 8.80 -13.20
CA PRO A 1018 -26.98 7.48 -12.90
C PRO A 1018 -27.91 6.58 -12.06
N GLN A 1019 -28.84 7.16 -11.28
CA GLN A 1019 -29.82 6.37 -10.52
C GLN A 1019 -31.04 5.92 -11.34
N GLU A 1020 -31.48 6.69 -12.35
CA GLU A 1020 -32.66 6.35 -13.15
C GLU A 1020 -32.33 5.47 -14.37
N VAL A 1021 -31.14 5.61 -14.97
CA VAL A 1021 -30.74 4.80 -16.14
C VAL A 1021 -30.79 3.29 -15.87
N PRO A 1022 -30.24 2.74 -14.76
CA PRO A 1022 -30.34 1.32 -14.47
C PRO A 1022 -31.79 0.84 -14.30
N LYS A 1023 -32.67 1.69 -13.74
CA LYS A 1023 -34.10 1.36 -13.59
C LYS A 1023 -34.81 1.32 -14.93
N TYR A 1024 -34.44 2.24 -15.84
CA TYR A 1024 -34.91 2.23 -17.21
C TYR A 1024 -34.46 0.97 -17.96
N LEU A 1025 -33.17 0.64 -17.92
CA LEU A 1025 -32.61 -0.54 -18.60
C LEU A 1025 -33.16 -1.86 -18.04
N SER A 1026 -33.51 -1.91 -16.75
CA SER A 1026 -34.21 -3.05 -16.14
C SER A 1026 -35.67 -3.20 -16.60
N GLY A 1027 -36.17 -2.30 -17.44
CA GLY A 1027 -37.52 -2.37 -18.01
C GLY A 1027 -38.62 -1.96 -17.04
N TYR A 1028 -38.37 -1.20 -15.97
CA TYR A 1028 -39.43 -0.89 -15.00
C TYR A 1028 -40.46 0.14 -15.47
N TYR A 1029 -40.17 0.88 -16.55
CA TYR A 1029 -41.04 1.93 -17.06
C TYR A 1029 -41.84 1.45 -18.26
N LYS A 1030 -43.11 1.88 -18.36
CA LYS A 1030 -43.92 1.67 -19.54
C LYS A 1030 -43.48 2.63 -20.65
N VAL A 1031 -42.61 2.17 -21.52
CA VAL A 1031 -42.00 2.98 -22.59
C VAL A 1031 -42.43 2.43 -23.95
N ASP A 1032 -42.88 3.31 -24.84
CA ASP A 1032 -43.21 2.92 -26.21
C ASP A 1032 -41.94 2.76 -27.08
N LYS A 1033 -42.10 2.19 -28.27
CA LYS A 1033 -40.96 1.91 -29.15
C LYS A 1033 -40.23 3.17 -29.61
N ASN A 1034 -40.94 4.28 -29.81
CA ASN A 1034 -40.34 5.52 -30.34
C ASN A 1034 -39.55 6.25 -29.25
N LEU A 1035 -40.09 6.28 -28.03
CA LEU A 1035 -39.44 6.80 -26.86
C LEU A 1035 -38.21 5.95 -26.52
N ALA A 1036 -38.29 4.62 -26.61
CA ALA A 1036 -37.13 3.74 -26.40
C ALA A 1036 -35.98 4.03 -27.38
N ILE A 1037 -36.28 4.32 -28.65
CA ILE A 1037 -35.27 4.73 -29.65
C ILE A 1037 -34.63 6.07 -29.26
N THR A 1038 -35.46 7.03 -28.84
CA THR A 1038 -35.01 8.37 -28.42
C THR A 1038 -34.11 8.28 -27.19
N MET A 1039 -34.54 7.54 -26.17
CA MET A 1039 -33.78 7.28 -24.95
C MET A 1039 -32.47 6.55 -25.23
N ALA A 1040 -32.49 5.54 -26.10
CA ALA A 1040 -31.28 4.82 -26.51
C ALA A 1040 -30.28 5.76 -27.19
N GLY A 1041 -30.74 6.69 -28.02
CA GLY A 1041 -29.90 7.73 -28.62
C GLY A 1041 -29.28 8.66 -27.58
N LEU A 1042 -30.06 9.10 -26.59
CA LEU A 1042 -29.58 9.97 -25.52
C LEU A 1042 -28.57 9.26 -24.60
N ILE A 1043 -28.85 8.02 -24.18
CA ILE A 1043 -27.90 7.21 -23.39
C ILE A 1043 -26.61 6.97 -24.18
N TYR A 1044 -26.73 6.78 -25.50
CA TYR A 1044 -25.58 6.62 -26.37
C TYR A 1044 -24.68 7.87 -26.39
N ILE A 1045 -25.25 9.07 -26.56
CA ILE A 1045 -24.48 10.33 -26.50
C ILE A 1045 -23.78 10.48 -25.14
N VAL A 1046 -24.41 10.06 -24.04
CA VAL A 1046 -23.80 10.16 -22.71
C VAL A 1046 -22.68 9.13 -22.50
N GLY A 1047 -22.85 7.89 -22.96
CA GLY A 1047 -21.84 6.84 -22.78
C GLY A 1047 -20.69 6.87 -23.78
N PHE A 1048 -20.94 7.36 -25.00
CA PHE A 1048 -20.02 7.23 -26.14
C PHE A 1048 -19.76 8.56 -26.87
N GLY A 1049 -20.38 9.67 -26.45
CA GLY A 1049 -20.18 11.00 -27.04
C GLY A 1049 -20.57 11.06 -28.52
N THR A 1050 -19.67 11.63 -29.33
CA THR A 1050 -19.82 11.76 -30.80
C THR A 1050 -19.40 10.52 -31.58
N SER A 1051 -18.89 9.48 -30.90
CA SER A 1051 -18.38 8.26 -31.52
C SER A 1051 -19.49 7.52 -32.27
N THR A 1052 -19.37 7.23 -33.56
CA THR A 1052 -20.44 6.59 -34.37
C THR A 1052 -20.29 5.07 -34.51
N THR A 1053 -19.27 4.50 -33.91
CA THR A 1053 -18.80 3.14 -34.24
C THR A 1053 -19.41 2.04 -33.40
N HIS A 1054 -19.82 2.37 -32.18
CA HIS A 1054 -20.66 1.52 -31.36
C HIS A 1054 -22.06 1.41 -31.99
N LEU A 1055 -22.50 2.41 -32.79
CA LEU A 1055 -23.73 2.29 -33.60
C LEU A 1055 -23.63 1.20 -34.67
N HIS A 1056 -22.42 0.95 -35.18
CA HIS A 1056 -22.22 -0.10 -36.15
C HIS A 1056 -22.23 -1.49 -35.50
N LYS A 1057 -21.84 -1.62 -34.22
CA LYS A 1057 -21.97 -2.84 -33.39
C LYS A 1057 -23.10 -2.74 -32.38
N ILE A 1058 -24.24 -2.18 -32.81
CA ILE A 1058 -25.37 -1.95 -31.89
C ILE A 1058 -25.78 -3.21 -31.13
N GLY A 1059 -25.59 -4.41 -31.70
CA GLY A 1059 -25.95 -5.68 -31.04
C GLY A 1059 -25.26 -5.91 -29.69
N ASP A 1060 -23.99 -5.50 -29.56
CA ASP A 1060 -23.21 -5.70 -28.32
C ASP A 1060 -23.54 -4.62 -27.27
N VAL A 1061 -23.98 -3.45 -27.73
CA VAL A 1061 -24.24 -2.27 -26.90
C VAL A 1061 -25.74 -2.13 -26.56
N LEU A 1062 -26.62 -2.81 -27.29
CA LEU A 1062 -28.08 -2.75 -27.13
C LEU A 1062 -28.55 -2.98 -25.69
N PRO A 1063 -28.00 -3.95 -24.91
CA PRO A 1063 -28.39 -4.15 -23.50
C PRO A 1063 -28.10 -2.96 -22.58
N HIS A 1064 -27.17 -2.08 -22.98
CA HIS A 1064 -26.80 -0.88 -22.22
C HIS A 1064 -27.60 0.37 -22.67
N LEU A 1065 -28.42 0.27 -23.73
CA LEU A 1065 -29.15 1.40 -24.32
C LEU A 1065 -30.68 1.21 -24.29
N VAL A 1066 -31.13 -0.03 -24.44
CA VAL A 1066 -32.55 -0.39 -24.56
C VAL A 1066 -32.92 -1.37 -23.43
N PRO A 1067 -34.11 -1.24 -22.82
CA PRO A 1067 -34.55 -2.17 -21.79
C PRO A 1067 -34.65 -3.61 -22.25
N GLU A 1068 -34.30 -4.57 -21.39
CA GLU A 1068 -34.24 -6.01 -21.73
C GLU A 1068 -35.55 -6.55 -22.32
N ASP A 1069 -36.70 -6.09 -21.84
CA ASP A 1069 -38.03 -6.51 -22.29
C ASP A 1069 -38.44 -5.90 -23.64
N LEU A 1070 -37.83 -4.79 -24.05
CA LEU A 1070 -38.06 -4.17 -25.35
C LEU A 1070 -37.11 -4.70 -26.43
N ILE A 1071 -35.91 -5.15 -26.05
CA ILE A 1071 -34.93 -5.71 -26.98
C ILE A 1071 -35.55 -6.84 -27.81
N ILE A 1072 -36.33 -7.72 -27.17
CA ILE A 1072 -36.97 -8.88 -27.81
C ILE A 1072 -38.05 -8.53 -28.83
N LEU A 1073 -38.57 -7.29 -28.83
CA LEU A 1073 -39.70 -6.89 -29.70
C LEU A 1073 -39.30 -6.62 -31.16
N LEU A 1074 -38.02 -6.40 -31.43
CA LEU A 1074 -37.49 -6.18 -32.78
C LEU A 1074 -36.20 -6.97 -32.96
N LYS A 1075 -35.93 -7.40 -34.18
CA LYS A 1075 -34.61 -7.98 -34.49
C LYS A 1075 -33.54 -6.89 -34.39
N VAL A 1076 -32.31 -7.25 -34.03
CA VAL A 1076 -31.16 -6.32 -33.98
C VAL A 1076 -31.00 -5.54 -35.29
N THR A 1077 -31.34 -6.16 -36.43
CA THR A 1077 -31.34 -5.53 -37.77
C THR A 1077 -32.35 -4.39 -37.93
N GLN A 1078 -33.40 -4.35 -37.12
CA GLN A 1078 -34.45 -3.32 -37.14
C GLN A 1078 -34.20 -2.21 -36.10
N TRP A 1079 -33.59 -2.54 -34.96
CA TRP A 1079 -33.15 -1.55 -33.96
C TRP A 1079 -32.05 -0.65 -34.51
N ARG A 1080 -31.08 -1.25 -35.19
CA ARG A 1080 -29.87 -0.58 -35.69
C ARG A 1080 -30.12 0.69 -36.50
N PRO A 1081 -30.87 0.68 -37.63
CA PRO A 1081 -31.04 1.88 -38.45
C PRO A 1081 -31.78 2.99 -37.70
N ARG A 1082 -32.68 2.64 -36.79
CA ARG A 1082 -33.49 3.61 -36.03
C ARG A 1082 -32.69 4.33 -34.96
N ILE A 1083 -31.85 3.60 -34.22
CA ILE A 1083 -30.96 4.19 -33.22
C ILE A 1083 -29.85 5.01 -33.92
N ILE A 1084 -29.30 4.53 -35.03
CA ILE A 1084 -28.35 5.31 -35.86
C ILE A 1084 -28.98 6.63 -36.28
N GLN A 1085 -30.18 6.61 -36.87
CA GLN A 1085 -30.85 7.82 -37.31
C GLN A 1085 -31.09 8.80 -36.15
N CYS A 1086 -31.52 8.29 -34.99
CA CYS A 1086 -31.74 9.13 -33.82
C CYS A 1086 -30.44 9.77 -33.32
N VAL A 1087 -29.34 9.02 -33.27
CA VAL A 1087 -28.04 9.54 -32.84
C VAL A 1087 -27.50 10.54 -33.85
N SER A 1088 -27.60 10.27 -35.16
CA SER A 1088 -27.19 11.23 -36.20
C SER A 1088 -27.95 12.55 -36.08
N ASN A 1089 -29.28 12.51 -35.88
CA ASN A 1089 -30.07 13.73 -35.67
C ASN A 1089 -29.62 14.49 -34.41
N LEU A 1090 -29.36 13.80 -33.29
CA LEU A 1090 -28.88 14.43 -32.05
C LEU A 1090 -27.49 15.05 -32.21
N LEU A 1091 -26.62 14.45 -33.04
CA LEU A 1091 -25.30 14.99 -33.36
C LEU A 1091 -25.39 16.22 -34.27
N GLU A 1092 -26.30 16.23 -35.25
CA GLU A 1092 -26.60 17.40 -36.09
C GLU A 1092 -27.14 18.58 -35.26
N GLU A 1093 -27.90 18.29 -34.21
CA GLU A 1093 -28.38 19.29 -33.24
C GLU A 1093 -27.29 19.78 -32.26
N HIS A 1094 -26.06 19.25 -32.34
CA HIS A 1094 -24.94 19.56 -31.43
C HIS A 1094 -25.25 19.33 -29.95
N VAL A 1095 -26.06 18.30 -29.64
CA VAL A 1095 -26.41 17.94 -28.26
C VAL A 1095 -25.17 17.42 -27.51
N ASP A 1096 -24.78 18.12 -26.44
CA ASP A 1096 -23.67 17.71 -25.59
C ASP A 1096 -24.11 16.67 -24.53
N GLU A 1097 -23.14 16.12 -23.79
CA GLU A 1097 -23.42 15.12 -22.75
C GLU A 1097 -24.39 15.62 -21.68
N TRP A 1098 -24.26 16.90 -21.30
CA TRP A 1098 -25.12 17.53 -20.30
C TRP A 1098 -26.57 17.62 -20.80
N GLU A 1099 -26.75 18.15 -21.99
CA GLU A 1099 -28.05 18.30 -22.63
C GLU A 1099 -28.68 16.93 -22.91
N ALA A 1100 -27.89 15.91 -23.27
CA ALA A 1100 -28.38 14.55 -23.43
C ALA A 1100 -28.92 13.96 -22.11
N ARG A 1101 -28.19 14.11 -20.99
CA ARG A 1101 -28.65 13.70 -19.66
C ARG A 1101 -29.93 14.45 -19.25
N GLN A 1102 -29.99 15.75 -19.51
CA GLN A 1102 -31.15 16.59 -19.19
C GLN A 1102 -32.38 16.20 -20.02
N ARG A 1103 -32.23 16.00 -21.33
CA ARG A 1103 -33.30 15.54 -22.23
C ARG A 1103 -33.79 14.15 -21.84
N PHE A 1104 -32.88 13.23 -21.50
CA PHE A 1104 -33.24 11.89 -21.00
C PHE A 1104 -34.09 11.98 -19.73
N LEU A 1105 -33.62 12.73 -18.73
CA LEU A 1105 -34.35 12.92 -17.48
C LEU A 1105 -35.69 13.64 -17.69
N SER A 1106 -35.78 14.57 -18.65
CA SER A 1106 -37.03 15.27 -18.98
C SER A 1106 -38.07 14.33 -19.61
N HIS A 1107 -37.64 13.49 -20.55
CA HIS A 1107 -38.49 12.48 -21.16
C HIS A 1107 -38.94 11.41 -20.16
N LEU A 1108 -38.05 10.97 -19.27
CA LEU A 1108 -38.39 9.98 -18.25
C LEU A 1108 -39.23 10.61 -17.14
N GLY A 1109 -38.99 11.88 -16.81
CA GLY A 1109 -39.74 12.68 -15.86
C GLY A 1109 -41.22 12.85 -16.20
N ALA A 1110 -41.57 12.76 -17.49
CA ALA A 1110 -42.96 12.72 -17.95
C ALA A 1110 -43.67 11.40 -17.62
N GLN A 1111 -42.92 10.32 -17.37
CA GLN A 1111 -43.49 9.03 -17.01
C GLN A 1111 -44.06 9.04 -15.59
N GLN A 1112 -45.20 8.36 -15.40
CA GLN A 1112 -45.90 8.33 -14.12
C GLN A 1112 -45.04 7.72 -12.99
N MET A 1113 -44.12 6.80 -13.33
CA MET A 1113 -43.28 6.07 -12.37
C MET A 1113 -41.86 6.65 -12.22
N PHE A 1114 -41.60 7.87 -12.71
CA PHE A 1114 -40.31 8.54 -12.50
C PHE A 1114 -39.94 8.68 -11.02
N GLY A 1115 -38.67 8.39 -10.68
CA GLY A 1115 -38.18 8.46 -9.32
C GLY A 1115 -38.77 7.41 -8.38
N SER A 1116 -39.24 6.28 -8.92
CA SER A 1116 -39.73 5.16 -8.10
C SER A 1116 -38.60 4.26 -7.63
N THR A 1117 -38.84 3.58 -6.51
CA THR A 1117 -38.11 2.36 -6.17
C THR A 1117 -39.00 1.16 -6.49
N PHE A 1118 -38.46 0.21 -7.24
CA PHE A 1118 -39.19 -0.94 -7.76
C PHE A 1118 -38.84 -2.22 -7.00
N PHE A 1119 -39.85 -3.05 -6.74
CA PHE A 1119 -39.71 -4.32 -6.04
C PHE A 1119 -40.51 -5.40 -6.77
N LEU A 1120 -39.82 -6.38 -7.35
CA LEU A 1120 -40.47 -7.55 -7.92
C LEU A 1120 -40.79 -8.53 -6.79
N VAL A 1121 -42.07 -8.84 -6.59
CA VAL A 1121 -42.53 -9.67 -5.47
C VAL A 1121 -43.57 -10.69 -5.90
N LYS A 1122 -43.74 -11.75 -5.11
CA LYS A 1122 -44.83 -12.71 -5.29
C LYS A 1122 -45.94 -12.43 -4.30
N GLN A 1123 -47.18 -12.30 -4.77
CA GLN A 1123 -48.35 -12.08 -3.93
C GLN A 1123 -49.17 -13.36 -3.75
N SER A 1124 -49.81 -13.50 -2.60
CA SER A 1124 -50.63 -14.66 -2.24
C SER A 1124 -52.01 -14.31 -1.67
N GLY A 1125 -52.41 -13.03 -1.78
CA GLY A 1125 -53.56 -12.47 -1.08
C GLY A 1125 -54.77 -12.12 -1.95
N ASP A 1126 -54.59 -11.82 -3.24
CA ASP A 1126 -55.65 -11.34 -4.13
C ASP A 1126 -55.70 -12.17 -5.42
N GLN A 1127 -56.85 -12.80 -5.70
CA GLN A 1127 -57.05 -13.64 -6.89
C GLN A 1127 -57.19 -12.81 -8.18
N ASN A 1128 -57.47 -11.50 -8.07
CA ASN A 1128 -57.59 -10.61 -9.22
C ASN A 1128 -56.22 -10.07 -9.70
N LEU A 1129 -55.16 -10.30 -8.92
CA LEU A 1129 -53.80 -9.90 -9.25
C LEU A 1129 -52.98 -11.12 -9.71
N PRO A 1130 -52.03 -10.93 -10.65
CA PRO A 1130 -51.07 -11.98 -11.00
C PRO A 1130 -50.28 -12.46 -9.76
N GLU A 1131 -49.75 -13.69 -9.79
CA GLU A 1131 -48.91 -14.22 -8.70
C GLU A 1131 -47.64 -13.37 -8.54
N THR A 1132 -47.02 -12.94 -9.64
CA THR A 1132 -45.85 -12.06 -9.62
C THR A 1132 -46.26 -10.65 -9.99
N ILE A 1133 -45.94 -9.68 -9.14
CA ILE A 1133 -46.28 -8.26 -9.32
C ILE A 1133 -45.04 -7.38 -9.14
N LEU A 1134 -45.03 -6.25 -9.83
CA LEU A 1134 -44.03 -5.21 -9.67
C LEU A 1134 -44.60 -4.09 -8.79
N ILE A 1135 -44.01 -3.86 -7.62
CA ILE A 1135 -44.39 -2.76 -6.75
C ILE A 1135 -43.51 -1.55 -7.03
N ALA A 1136 -44.11 -0.37 -7.16
CA ALA A 1136 -43.39 0.89 -7.27
C ALA A 1136 -43.80 1.85 -6.13
N ILE A 1137 -42.82 2.41 -5.43
CA ILE A 1137 -43.04 3.41 -4.37
C ILE A 1137 -42.37 4.72 -4.80
N ASN A 1138 -43.15 5.80 -4.88
CA ASN A 1138 -42.67 7.12 -5.34
C ASN A 1138 -43.46 8.27 -4.68
N LYS A 1139 -43.23 9.51 -5.13
CA LYS A 1139 -43.92 10.70 -4.58
C LYS A 1139 -45.45 10.67 -4.65
N ARG A 1140 -46.05 9.86 -5.55
CA ARG A 1140 -47.50 9.74 -5.74
C ARG A 1140 -48.12 8.70 -4.79
N GLY A 1141 -47.36 7.69 -4.37
CA GLY A 1141 -47.86 6.67 -3.45
C GLY A 1141 -47.26 5.28 -3.68
N PHE A 1142 -48.07 4.28 -3.38
CA PHE A 1142 -47.77 2.86 -3.53
C PHE A 1142 -48.54 2.31 -4.73
N HIS A 1143 -47.83 1.73 -5.70
CA HIS A 1143 -48.40 1.28 -6.98
C HIS A 1143 -48.13 -0.20 -7.20
N ILE A 1144 -49.14 -0.91 -7.71
CA ILE A 1144 -49.04 -2.31 -8.14
C ILE A 1144 -49.10 -2.34 -9.67
N ILE A 1145 -48.08 -2.90 -10.28
CA ILE A 1145 -47.85 -2.89 -11.73
C ILE A 1145 -47.73 -4.32 -12.23
N HIS A 1146 -48.30 -4.60 -13.40
CA HIS A 1146 -48.12 -5.88 -14.08
C HIS A 1146 -46.67 -6.00 -14.58
N PRO A 1147 -45.93 -7.08 -14.25
CA PRO A 1147 -44.49 -7.17 -14.55
C PRO A 1147 -44.19 -7.21 -16.05
N GLU A 1148 -45.07 -7.78 -16.88
CA GLU A 1148 -44.88 -7.84 -18.34
C GLU A 1148 -45.41 -6.59 -19.06
N THR A 1149 -46.72 -6.31 -18.98
CA THR A 1149 -47.34 -5.19 -19.72
C THR A 1149 -47.00 -3.81 -19.17
N LYS A 1150 -46.46 -3.74 -17.94
CA LYS A 1150 -46.19 -2.50 -17.20
C LYS A 1150 -47.43 -1.64 -16.95
N ASP A 1151 -48.62 -2.24 -17.07
CA ASP A 1151 -49.88 -1.58 -16.74
C ASP A 1151 -50.04 -1.44 -15.23
N ILE A 1152 -50.56 -0.30 -14.81
CA ILE A 1152 -50.87 -0.02 -13.42
C ILE A 1152 -52.17 -0.76 -13.09
N LEU A 1153 -52.07 -1.80 -12.26
CA LEU A 1153 -53.21 -2.60 -11.83
C LEU A 1153 -53.97 -1.86 -10.73
N GLN A 1154 -53.24 -1.34 -9.74
CA GLN A 1154 -53.79 -0.60 -8.60
C GLN A 1154 -52.82 0.50 -8.16
N SER A 1155 -53.35 1.58 -7.59
CA SER A 1155 -52.56 2.71 -7.08
C SER A 1155 -53.21 3.26 -5.83
N TYR A 1156 -52.41 3.47 -4.79
CA TYR A 1156 -52.85 3.93 -3.49
C TYR A 1156 -52.03 5.15 -3.08
N GLY A 1157 -52.70 6.25 -2.76
CA GLY A 1157 -52.04 7.42 -2.20
C GLY A 1157 -51.59 7.15 -0.76
N TYR A 1158 -50.68 7.96 -0.23
CA TYR A 1158 -50.20 7.81 1.16
C TYR A 1158 -51.31 7.95 2.22
N GLY A 1159 -52.40 8.66 1.91
CA GLY A 1159 -53.57 8.77 2.78
C GLY A 1159 -54.45 7.50 2.83
N ASP A 1160 -54.33 6.63 1.83
CA ASP A 1160 -55.11 5.37 1.75
C ASP A 1160 -54.43 4.21 2.48
N LEU A 1161 -53.17 4.40 2.89
CA LEU A 1161 -52.35 3.38 3.55
C LEU A 1161 -52.65 3.35 5.05
N SER A 1162 -53.28 2.27 5.50
CA SER A 1162 -53.71 2.13 6.91
C SER A 1162 -52.65 1.46 7.79
N PHE A 1163 -51.98 0.43 7.27
CA PHE A 1163 -51.02 -0.40 8.02
C PHE A 1163 -50.10 -1.16 7.07
N TRP A 1164 -48.82 -1.23 7.42
CA TRP A 1164 -47.87 -2.14 6.79
C TRP A 1164 -46.95 -2.78 7.83
N SER A 1165 -46.38 -3.92 7.47
CA SER A 1165 -45.41 -4.65 8.28
C SER A 1165 -44.49 -5.45 7.39
N SER A 1166 -43.21 -5.51 7.73
CA SER A 1166 -42.21 -6.30 7.02
C SER A 1166 -41.58 -7.38 7.92
N GLY A 1167 -41.07 -8.44 7.30
CA GLY A 1167 -40.23 -9.46 7.93
C GLY A 1167 -39.11 -9.89 6.99
N ASN A 1168 -38.27 -10.85 7.42
CA ASN A 1168 -37.11 -11.29 6.62
C ASN A 1168 -37.47 -11.88 5.24
N ALA A 1169 -38.69 -12.39 5.08
CA ALA A 1169 -39.15 -13.04 3.84
C ALA A 1169 -40.53 -12.55 3.36
N TYR A 1170 -41.11 -11.53 3.99
CA TYR A 1170 -42.42 -11.03 3.59
C TYR A 1170 -42.58 -9.53 3.79
N PHE A 1171 -43.56 -8.98 3.08
CA PHE A 1171 -44.07 -7.63 3.24
C PHE A 1171 -45.60 -7.69 3.19
N HIS A 1172 -46.28 -7.03 4.12
CA HIS A 1172 -47.73 -7.08 4.26
C HIS A 1172 -48.28 -5.65 4.39
N MET A 1173 -49.36 -5.36 3.67
CA MET A 1173 -49.99 -4.04 3.56
C MET A 1173 -51.51 -4.16 3.62
N ARG A 1174 -52.18 -3.19 4.26
CA ARG A 1174 -53.64 -3.04 4.26
C ARG A 1174 -54.07 -1.67 3.77
N PHE A 1175 -55.07 -1.65 2.90
CA PHE A 1175 -55.62 -0.44 2.31
C PHE A 1175 -57.03 -0.16 2.86
N GLY A 1176 -57.38 1.10 3.13
CA GLY A 1176 -58.75 1.54 3.50
C GLY A 1176 -59.14 1.46 4.99
N ASN A 1177 -60.31 2.05 5.32
CA ASN A 1177 -60.93 2.04 6.66
C ASN A 1177 -61.91 0.87 6.84
N MET A 1178 -62.23 0.50 8.10
CA MET A 1178 -62.81 -0.77 8.59
C MET A 1178 -63.99 -1.45 7.84
N ILE A 1179 -64.59 -0.87 6.80
CA ILE A 1179 -65.75 -1.41 6.07
C ILE A 1179 -65.39 -1.94 4.65
N GLY A 1180 -64.11 -1.90 4.24
CA GLY A 1180 -63.71 -2.44 2.92
C GLY A 1180 -62.20 -2.67 2.75
N ALA A 1181 -61.52 -3.16 3.78
CA ALA A 1181 -60.05 -3.24 3.77
C ALA A 1181 -59.52 -4.36 2.85
N SER A 1182 -58.83 -3.99 1.76
CA SER A 1182 -58.06 -4.93 0.94
C SER A 1182 -56.69 -5.19 1.57
N LYS A 1183 -56.22 -6.44 1.50
CA LYS A 1183 -54.93 -6.86 2.08
C LYS A 1183 -54.02 -7.37 0.98
N LEU A 1184 -52.77 -6.93 0.99
CA LEU A 1184 -51.73 -7.43 0.11
C LEU A 1184 -50.64 -8.09 0.95
N LEU A 1185 -50.38 -9.37 0.67
CA LEU A 1185 -49.31 -10.14 1.25
C LEU A 1185 -48.31 -10.51 0.16
N CYS A 1186 -47.06 -10.11 0.35
CA CYS A 1186 -45.98 -10.31 -0.60
C CYS A 1186 -44.85 -11.12 0.03
N THR A 1187 -44.33 -12.12 -0.68
CA THR A 1187 -43.10 -12.82 -0.33
C THR A 1187 -41.91 -12.07 -0.95
N THR A 1188 -41.01 -11.55 -0.11
CA THR A 1188 -39.85 -10.76 -0.53
C THR A 1188 -38.78 -10.68 0.56
N THR A 1189 -37.51 -10.68 0.17
CA THR A 1189 -36.36 -10.43 1.08
C THR A 1189 -36.06 -8.94 1.27
N GLN A 1190 -36.73 -8.07 0.50
CA GLN A 1190 -36.53 -6.62 0.51
C GLN A 1190 -37.60 -5.87 1.31
N GLY A 1191 -38.39 -6.58 2.13
CA GLY A 1191 -39.46 -5.99 2.93
C GLY A 1191 -39.01 -4.81 3.79
N TYR A 1192 -37.81 -4.91 4.39
CA TYR A 1192 -37.22 -3.83 5.20
C TYR A 1192 -37.00 -2.53 4.40
N LYS A 1193 -36.65 -2.62 3.12
CA LYS A 1193 -36.47 -1.43 2.25
C LYS A 1193 -37.81 -0.78 1.92
N MET A 1194 -38.83 -1.60 1.65
CA MET A 1194 -40.17 -1.11 1.35
C MET A 1194 -40.77 -0.38 2.57
N ASP A 1195 -40.58 -0.95 3.76
CA ASP A 1195 -41.01 -0.39 5.04
C ASP A 1195 -40.32 0.94 5.35
N ASP A 1196 -38.98 0.99 5.26
CA ASP A 1196 -38.20 2.21 5.44
C ASP A 1196 -38.61 3.32 4.46
N LEU A 1197 -38.81 2.98 3.18
CA LEU A 1197 -39.17 3.95 2.15
C LEU A 1197 -40.58 4.52 2.37
N LEU A 1198 -41.57 3.67 2.69
CA LEU A 1198 -42.92 4.12 3.01
C LEU A 1198 -42.95 5.00 4.26
N THR A 1199 -42.25 4.57 5.31
CA THR A 1199 -42.12 5.33 6.55
C THR A 1199 -41.50 6.70 6.27
N SER A 1200 -40.47 6.75 5.41
CA SER A 1200 -39.79 7.99 5.03
C SER A 1200 -40.68 8.94 4.23
N TYR A 1201 -41.42 8.44 3.23
CA TYR A 1201 -42.36 9.26 2.46
C TYR A 1201 -43.53 9.76 3.33
N ILE A 1202 -44.11 8.91 4.17
CA ILE A 1202 -45.22 9.30 5.05
C ILE A 1202 -44.76 10.31 6.10
N LYS A 1203 -43.57 10.12 6.68
CA LYS A 1203 -42.97 11.09 7.61
C LYS A 1203 -42.80 12.45 6.94
N TYR A 1204 -42.33 12.48 5.69
CA TYR A 1204 -42.20 13.70 4.90
C TYR A 1204 -43.55 14.40 4.70
N PHE A 1205 -44.59 13.67 4.28
CA PHE A 1205 -45.92 14.26 4.04
C PHE A 1205 -46.69 14.62 5.31
N LYS A 1206 -46.38 14.03 6.47
CA LYS A 1206 -46.94 14.42 7.77
C LYS A 1206 -46.21 15.60 8.44
N GLY A 1207 -44.96 15.84 8.07
CA GLY A 1207 -44.12 16.91 8.62
C GLY A 1207 -44.27 18.26 7.91
N LYS A 1208 -44.96 18.28 6.77
CA LYS A 1208 -45.51 19.48 6.12
C LYS A 1208 -47.00 19.56 6.45
#